data_AF-A0A7S2E1I6-F1
#
_entry.id   AF-A0A7S2E1I6-F1
#
_cell.length_a   1.000
_cell.length_b   1.000
_cell.length_c   1.000
_cell.angle_alpha   90.00
_cell.angle_beta   90.00
_cell.angle_gamma   90.00
#
_symmetry.space_group_name_H-M   'P 1'
#
loop_
_entity.id
_entity.type
_entity.pdbx_description
1 polymer ?
#
loop_
_entity_poly.entity_id
_entity_poly.type
_entity_poly.pdbx_seq_one_letter_code
_entity_poly.pdbx_strand_id
1 'polypeptide(L)'
;ATGPPPAAGAPPRTKAAYIAECVGQPVGLVLLEEKCDVDALQHQYALEDFILFSEHDAKAHAFLEAMVVNPIFARSSRWILKEVFRQHKRSCLYLQLRPGQPVPTVLPEFVQCKPRRLVRASAALEQELADQRVQLGLPPRHTEPADRPCYFLTRKLLSEPKIVNNSRIVVVGASDVALAFLESLISVPYLHFSNLFLIAPRAAERLKLPRGHISPEAIDDTKMPAPFFTRSGGFTHVELTALGIGHRVKLVDSRMADIDRQAKAIILPEGPILPYDYLVITPDFGDQTLYPIKEAASVRGAFSLFDENSIKAVMDFYFSATADGSMLESVMVYGGSLDAYSTVQALITRGISPRSIELVSPPSSTEEDIFAHPRVKAKVEAKLEALGVQVAEKMCVVGLEGDEDGMLASVMLEATDSGSVVPRPCQMLVCVGAKQVERSTFDAINGNSLVYDGRLVVDTNFCTNDKSVYAAGVITKFSRRYKSKLQMSTVSGRECGTKLAEALLPVLDPLSTGSSATEAPLPTFNKPKVVAGVLPGPLHYVSIVQPVPGCETYLKAKAHSSFGRQLITDDNDAAFSFCSVTLDKNGCVRAMTYLGPKPVEDSNWACLIGLQESALNNLAPRFDEGVITDLPAFLQQNWAVALYHDRFGEFQGVLRSELENDDGFKEAMDKLRQRPEFDAGKLAPGDLMNLLPEEKRNLVRTRLLDYVSSNQNQLDMYLVPGSAIMAKMEEGKVEAAKLR
;
A
#
# COMPACT_ATOMS: atom_id res chain seq x y z
N ALA A 1 -23.65 -35.30 -7.71
CA ALA A 1 -24.10 -35.23 -9.13
C ALA A 1 -25.20 -36.26 -9.37
N THR A 2 -26.47 -35.89 -9.19
CA THR A 2 -27.61 -36.82 -9.10
C THR A 2 -28.40 -36.98 -10.41
N GLY A 3 -27.75 -36.90 -11.58
CA GLY A 3 -28.46 -37.06 -12.86
C GLY A 3 -27.75 -37.99 -13.84
N PRO A 4 -28.48 -38.63 -14.77
CA PRO A 4 -27.90 -39.45 -15.85
C PRO A 4 -26.91 -38.61 -16.69
N PRO A 5 -25.88 -39.21 -17.31
CA PRO A 5 -24.93 -38.47 -18.14
C PRO A 5 -25.66 -37.62 -19.18
N PRO A 6 -25.15 -36.41 -19.52
CA PRO A 6 -25.75 -35.59 -20.56
C PRO A 6 -25.89 -36.40 -21.85
N ALA A 7 -27.05 -36.31 -22.50
CA ALA A 7 -27.27 -36.93 -23.81
C ALA A 7 -26.18 -36.47 -24.79
N ALA A 8 -25.79 -37.33 -25.74
CA ALA A 8 -24.78 -36.97 -26.73
C ALA A 8 -25.18 -35.66 -27.45
N GLY A 9 -24.34 -34.63 -27.35
CA GLY A 9 -24.60 -33.29 -27.89
C GLY A 9 -25.16 -32.25 -26.90
N ALA A 10 -25.50 -32.63 -25.67
CA ALA A 10 -25.85 -31.67 -24.62
C ALA A 10 -24.58 -30.97 -24.08
N PRO A 11 -24.65 -29.67 -23.71
CA PRO A 11 -23.52 -28.94 -23.18
C PRO A 11 -22.94 -29.64 -21.94
N PRO A 12 -21.60 -29.61 -21.75
CA PRO A 12 -20.97 -30.25 -20.62
C PRO A 12 -21.57 -29.72 -19.31
N ARG A 13 -21.80 -30.61 -18.33
CA ARG A 13 -22.25 -30.19 -17.00
C ARG A 13 -21.19 -29.30 -16.37
N THR A 14 -21.53 -28.03 -16.17
CA THR A 14 -20.64 -27.03 -15.57
C THR A 14 -20.81 -26.94 -14.07
N LYS A 15 -21.85 -27.54 -13.49
CA LYS A 15 -22.16 -27.48 -12.07
C LYS A 15 -22.42 -28.87 -11.47
N ALA A 16 -21.98 -29.05 -10.23
CA ALA A 16 -22.22 -30.25 -9.45
C ALA A 16 -22.87 -29.89 -8.10
N ALA A 17 -23.93 -30.61 -7.74
CA ALA A 17 -24.59 -30.48 -6.45
C ALA A 17 -24.39 -31.75 -5.61
N TYR A 18 -24.17 -31.55 -4.31
CA TYR A 18 -24.03 -32.57 -3.29
C TYR A 18 -24.95 -32.26 -2.11
N ILE A 19 -25.72 -33.24 -1.68
CA ILE A 19 -26.58 -33.14 -0.49
C ILE A 19 -25.89 -33.93 0.62
N ALA A 20 -25.66 -33.26 1.75
CA ALA A 20 -25.21 -33.92 2.96
C ALA A 20 -26.45 -34.44 3.71
N GLU A 21 -26.48 -35.73 4.01
CA GLU A 21 -27.59 -36.36 4.72
C GLU A 21 -27.13 -36.92 6.07
N CYS A 22 -27.99 -36.79 7.08
CA CYS A 22 -27.83 -37.45 8.37
C CYS A 22 -29.09 -38.28 8.63
N VAL A 23 -28.95 -39.61 8.73
CA VAL A 23 -30.09 -40.54 8.92
C VAL A 23 -31.20 -40.33 7.87
N GLY A 24 -30.80 -40.14 6.60
CA GLY A 24 -31.72 -39.92 5.48
C GLY A 24 -32.39 -38.53 5.43
N GLN A 25 -32.04 -37.61 6.33
CA GLN A 25 -32.51 -36.22 6.29
C GLN A 25 -31.45 -35.29 5.69
N PRO A 26 -31.80 -34.40 4.76
CA PRO A 26 -30.85 -33.42 4.21
C PRO A 26 -30.48 -32.39 5.29
N VAL A 27 -29.20 -32.34 5.62
CA VAL A 27 -28.63 -31.42 6.61
C VAL A 27 -27.73 -30.34 5.98
N GLY A 28 -27.41 -30.46 4.70
CA GLY A 28 -26.68 -29.44 3.96
C GLY A 28 -26.65 -29.65 2.46
N LEU A 29 -26.28 -28.60 1.74
CA LEU A 29 -26.13 -28.54 0.29
C LEU A 29 -24.78 -27.89 -0.05
N VAL A 30 -24.05 -28.50 -0.98
CA VAL A 30 -22.82 -27.95 -1.57
C VAL A 30 -22.99 -27.86 -3.07
N LEU A 31 -22.76 -26.67 -3.62
CA LEU A 31 -22.79 -26.37 -5.05
C LEU A 31 -21.39 -26.03 -5.54
N LEU A 32 -20.94 -26.75 -6.56
CA LEU A 32 -19.65 -26.54 -7.21
C LEU A 32 -19.83 -26.11 -8.66
N GLU A 33 -18.91 -25.28 -9.14
CA GLU A 33 -18.73 -24.93 -10.55
C GLU A 33 -17.40 -25.49 -11.07
N GLU A 34 -17.47 -26.30 -12.12
CA GLU A 34 -16.33 -27.03 -12.69
C GLU A 34 -15.51 -26.18 -13.66
N LYS A 35 -16.10 -25.10 -14.18
CA LYS A 35 -15.41 -24.19 -15.08
C LYS A 35 -14.54 -23.24 -14.26
N CYS A 36 -13.23 -23.46 -14.29
CA CYS A 36 -12.25 -22.64 -13.59
C CYS A 36 -11.22 -22.12 -14.60
N ASP A 37 -11.07 -20.80 -14.70
CA ASP A 37 -9.99 -20.17 -15.44
C ASP A 37 -8.76 -20.09 -14.52
N VAL A 38 -7.99 -21.18 -14.50
CA VAL A 38 -6.83 -21.33 -13.61
C VAL A 38 -5.74 -20.34 -13.98
N ASP A 39 -5.56 -20.07 -15.28
CA ASP A 39 -4.59 -19.09 -15.77
C ASP A 39 -4.95 -17.70 -15.22
N ALA A 40 -6.20 -17.24 -15.37
CA ALA A 40 -6.64 -15.96 -14.79
C ALA A 40 -6.40 -15.89 -13.27
N LEU A 41 -6.74 -16.96 -12.53
CA LEU A 41 -6.51 -17.00 -11.08
C LEU A 41 -5.02 -16.93 -10.72
N GLN A 42 -4.14 -17.58 -11.49
CA GLN A 42 -2.70 -17.51 -11.29
C GLN A 42 -2.14 -16.12 -11.57
N HIS A 43 -2.73 -15.38 -12.52
CA HIS A 43 -2.36 -13.98 -12.77
C HIS A 43 -2.82 -13.05 -11.63
N GLN A 44 -4.00 -13.33 -11.05
CA GLN A 44 -4.64 -12.46 -10.09
C GLN A 44 -4.23 -12.72 -8.63
N TYR A 45 -3.83 -13.94 -8.28
CA TYR A 45 -3.53 -14.33 -6.90
C TYR A 45 -2.26 -15.17 -6.78
N ALA A 46 -1.56 -15.04 -5.65
CA ALA A 46 -0.38 -15.83 -5.30
C ALA A 46 -0.79 -17.23 -4.82
N LEU A 47 -1.16 -18.09 -5.75
CA LEU A 47 -1.62 -19.46 -5.47
C LEU A 47 -0.47 -20.47 -5.34
N GLU A 48 0.69 -20.13 -5.90
CA GLU A 48 1.91 -20.92 -5.82
C GLU A 48 2.42 -21.10 -4.39
N ASP A 49 2.03 -20.22 -3.48
CA ASP A 49 2.29 -20.33 -2.03
C ASP A 49 1.65 -21.60 -1.43
N PHE A 50 0.64 -22.18 -2.09
CA PHE A 50 -0.16 -23.29 -1.58
C PHE A 50 -0.09 -24.57 -2.42
N ILE A 51 0.19 -24.47 -3.72
CA ILE A 51 0.22 -25.61 -4.65
C ILE A 51 1.31 -25.47 -5.71
N LEU A 52 1.75 -26.62 -6.24
CA LEU A 52 2.53 -26.70 -7.46
C LEU A 52 1.58 -26.98 -8.63
N PHE A 53 1.39 -26.01 -9.52
CA PHE A 53 0.48 -26.16 -10.66
C PHE A 53 0.86 -27.32 -11.60
N SER A 54 2.14 -27.69 -11.68
CA SER A 54 2.60 -28.86 -12.45
C SER A 54 2.03 -30.19 -11.95
N GLU A 55 1.63 -30.26 -10.68
CA GLU A 55 1.06 -31.45 -10.04
C GLU A 55 -0.48 -31.47 -10.08
N HIS A 56 -1.11 -30.44 -10.66
CA HIS A 56 -2.55 -30.26 -10.71
C HIS A 56 -3.01 -29.92 -12.13
N ASP A 57 -3.59 -30.90 -12.82
CA ASP A 57 -4.22 -30.67 -14.13
C ASP A 57 -5.32 -29.60 -14.03
N ALA A 58 -5.61 -28.88 -15.11
CA ALA A 58 -6.69 -27.88 -15.15
C ALA A 58 -8.07 -28.42 -14.70
N LYS A 59 -8.32 -29.72 -14.91
CA LYS A 59 -9.53 -30.40 -14.44
C LYS A 59 -9.55 -30.63 -12.93
N ALA A 60 -8.46 -30.45 -12.20
CA ALA A 60 -8.39 -30.70 -10.77
C ALA A 60 -8.96 -29.54 -9.92
N HIS A 61 -9.35 -28.45 -10.59
CA HIS A 61 -9.81 -27.19 -10.02
C HIS A 61 -11.34 -27.04 -10.11
N ALA A 62 -11.96 -26.47 -9.09
CA ALA A 62 -13.38 -26.13 -9.07
C ALA A 62 -13.64 -24.91 -8.18
N PHE A 63 -14.76 -24.22 -8.39
CA PHE A 63 -15.27 -23.18 -7.50
C PHE A 63 -16.34 -23.73 -6.57
N LEU A 64 -16.33 -23.27 -5.31
CA LEU A 64 -17.43 -23.41 -4.37
C LEU A 64 -18.37 -22.22 -4.56
N GLU A 65 -19.50 -22.47 -5.23
CA GLU A 65 -20.52 -21.45 -5.48
C GLU A 65 -21.37 -21.18 -4.23
N ALA A 66 -21.75 -22.24 -3.53
CA ALA A 66 -22.51 -22.13 -2.29
C ALA A 66 -22.33 -23.35 -1.40
N MET A 67 -22.34 -23.10 -0.09
CA MET A 67 -22.43 -24.15 0.93
C MET A 67 -23.39 -23.69 2.02
N VAL A 68 -24.49 -24.42 2.17
CA VAL A 68 -25.46 -24.19 3.24
C VAL A 68 -25.52 -25.45 4.07
N VAL A 69 -25.24 -25.33 5.35
CA VAL A 69 -25.30 -26.43 6.32
C VAL A 69 -26.16 -25.98 7.48
N ASN A 70 -27.07 -26.84 7.94
CA ASN A 70 -27.84 -26.59 9.14
C ASN A 70 -26.89 -26.24 10.29
N PRO A 71 -27.09 -25.13 11.03
CA PRO A 71 -26.17 -24.65 12.06
C PRO A 71 -25.74 -25.70 13.09
N ILE A 72 -26.61 -26.66 13.41
CA ILE A 72 -26.30 -27.78 14.31
C ILE A 72 -25.10 -28.60 13.80
N PHE A 73 -24.97 -28.72 12.48
CA PHE A 73 -23.91 -29.47 11.79
C PHE A 73 -22.79 -28.57 11.25
N ALA A 74 -22.75 -27.27 11.61
CA ALA A 74 -21.73 -26.34 11.09
C ALA A 74 -20.30 -26.82 11.36
N ARG A 75 -20.05 -27.46 12.52
CA ARG A 75 -18.76 -28.07 12.86
C ARG A 75 -18.36 -29.23 11.94
N SER A 76 -19.33 -29.85 11.27
CA SER A 76 -19.10 -30.94 10.30
C SER A 76 -18.82 -30.43 8.90
N SER A 77 -18.83 -29.12 8.63
CA SER A 77 -18.58 -28.52 7.31
C SER A 77 -17.28 -29.03 6.68
N ARG A 78 -16.22 -29.13 7.49
CA ARG A 78 -14.93 -29.70 7.09
C ARG A 78 -15.05 -31.14 6.59
N TRP A 79 -15.79 -31.97 7.30
CA TRP A 79 -15.99 -33.38 6.93
C TRP A 79 -16.84 -33.50 5.66
N ILE A 80 -17.88 -32.66 5.52
CA ILE A 80 -18.69 -32.56 4.30
C ILE A 80 -17.79 -32.22 3.11
N LEU A 81 -16.92 -31.22 3.24
CA LEU A 81 -15.99 -30.86 2.17
C LEU A 81 -14.98 -31.97 1.83
N LYS A 82 -14.53 -32.77 2.82
CA LYS A 82 -13.66 -33.94 2.57
C LYS A 82 -14.37 -34.97 1.69
N GLU A 83 -15.63 -35.26 1.99
CA GLU A 83 -16.43 -36.19 1.19
C GLU A 83 -16.74 -35.63 -0.19
N VAL A 84 -16.98 -34.32 -0.31
CA VAL A 84 -17.12 -33.65 -1.60
C VAL A 84 -15.84 -33.79 -2.43
N PHE A 85 -14.65 -33.53 -1.88
CA PHE A 85 -13.38 -33.77 -2.57
C PHE A 85 -13.23 -35.24 -3.01
N ARG A 86 -13.56 -36.19 -2.12
CA ARG A 86 -13.47 -37.64 -2.42
C ARG A 86 -14.40 -38.05 -3.56
N GLN A 87 -15.65 -37.58 -3.55
CA GLN A 87 -16.66 -37.93 -4.56
C GLN A 87 -16.45 -37.18 -5.88
N HIS A 88 -16.05 -35.91 -5.83
CA HIS A 88 -15.86 -35.06 -6.99
C HIS A 88 -14.53 -35.31 -7.70
N LYS A 89 -13.56 -35.96 -7.03
CA LYS A 89 -12.22 -36.28 -7.57
C LYS A 89 -11.44 -35.05 -8.04
N ARG A 90 -11.63 -33.91 -7.36
CA ARG A 90 -10.85 -32.68 -7.53
C ARG A 90 -9.84 -32.54 -6.39
N SER A 91 -8.82 -31.71 -6.56
CA SER A 91 -7.80 -31.46 -5.52
C SER A 91 -7.81 -30.02 -5.01
N CYS A 92 -8.37 -29.10 -5.79
CA CYS A 92 -8.31 -27.66 -5.58
C CYS A 92 -9.71 -27.05 -5.61
N LEU A 93 -10.04 -26.26 -4.59
CA LEU A 93 -11.32 -25.58 -4.46
C LEU A 93 -11.10 -24.09 -4.17
N TYR A 94 -11.76 -23.24 -4.96
CA TYR A 94 -11.73 -21.79 -4.81
C TYR A 94 -13.08 -21.29 -4.31
N LEU A 95 -13.07 -20.27 -3.47
CA LEU A 95 -14.26 -19.54 -3.07
C LEU A 95 -14.00 -18.07 -3.35
N GLN A 96 -14.82 -17.46 -4.20
CA GLN A 96 -14.79 -16.03 -4.47
C GLN A 96 -16.06 -15.40 -3.94
N LEU A 97 -15.93 -14.33 -3.16
CA LEU A 97 -17.07 -13.63 -2.58
C LEU A 97 -17.32 -12.33 -3.33
N ARG A 98 -18.58 -12.10 -3.73
CA ARG A 98 -18.98 -10.85 -4.37
C ARG A 98 -19.18 -9.74 -3.33
N PRO A 99 -19.03 -8.46 -3.70
CA PRO A 99 -19.36 -7.36 -2.82
C PRO A 99 -20.78 -7.48 -2.26
N GLY A 100 -20.93 -7.36 -0.93
CA GLY A 100 -22.22 -7.46 -0.24
C GLY A 100 -22.74 -8.88 -0.01
N GLN A 101 -22.05 -9.92 -0.50
CA GLN A 101 -22.40 -11.31 -0.20
C GLN A 101 -22.10 -11.63 1.28
N PRO A 102 -23.00 -12.31 2.01
CA PRO A 102 -22.73 -12.74 3.37
C PRO A 102 -21.55 -13.71 3.41
N VAL A 103 -20.72 -13.59 4.44
CA VAL A 103 -19.55 -14.45 4.63
C VAL A 103 -20.01 -15.88 4.96
N PRO A 104 -19.63 -16.90 4.17
CA PRO A 104 -20.00 -18.28 4.44
C PRO A 104 -19.39 -18.79 5.75
N THR A 105 -20.16 -19.59 6.50
CA THR A 105 -19.70 -20.20 7.77
C THR A 105 -18.52 -21.15 7.60
N VAL A 106 -18.27 -21.64 6.38
CA VAL A 106 -17.14 -22.51 6.03
C VAL A 106 -15.84 -21.74 5.74
N LEU A 107 -15.90 -20.40 5.62
CA LEU A 107 -14.72 -19.58 5.31
C LEU A 107 -13.49 -19.84 6.21
N PRO A 108 -13.63 -20.11 7.53
CA PRO A 108 -12.49 -20.40 8.38
C PRO A 108 -11.62 -21.57 7.92
N GLU A 109 -12.19 -22.56 7.21
CA GLU A 109 -11.44 -23.71 6.66
C GLU A 109 -10.52 -23.30 5.51
N PHE A 110 -10.89 -22.27 4.74
CA PHE A 110 -10.11 -21.81 3.59
C PHE A 110 -8.93 -20.95 4.01
N VAL A 111 -7.85 -20.98 3.23
CA VAL A 111 -6.74 -20.02 3.31
C VAL A 111 -7.08 -18.75 2.53
N GLN A 112 -6.55 -17.61 2.99
CA GLN A 112 -6.67 -16.34 2.30
C GLN A 112 -5.66 -16.31 1.16
N CYS A 113 -6.10 -16.07 -0.08
CA CYS A 113 -5.18 -15.81 -1.17
C CYS A 113 -4.80 -14.33 -1.18
N LYS A 114 -3.51 -14.04 -1.34
CA LYS A 114 -3.04 -12.67 -1.57
C LYS A 114 -3.23 -12.32 -3.04
N PRO A 115 -3.79 -11.14 -3.37
CA PRO A 115 -3.79 -10.67 -4.75
C PRO A 115 -2.37 -10.40 -5.21
N ARG A 116 -2.08 -10.68 -6.48
CA ARG A 116 -0.82 -10.31 -7.12
C ARG A 116 -0.82 -8.82 -7.47
N ARG A 117 0.36 -8.20 -7.37
CA ARG A 117 0.55 -6.86 -7.91
C ARG A 117 0.84 -6.99 -9.40
N LEU A 118 -0.11 -6.55 -10.21
CA LEU A 118 0.09 -6.46 -11.65
C LEU A 118 0.93 -5.24 -12.01
N VAL A 119 1.83 -5.42 -12.97
CA VAL A 119 2.56 -4.30 -13.59
C VAL A 119 1.58 -3.49 -14.40
N ARG A 120 1.44 -2.20 -14.09
CA ARG A 120 0.67 -1.26 -14.90
C ARG A 120 1.55 -0.79 -16.04
N ALA A 121 1.23 -1.16 -17.28
CA ALA A 121 1.95 -0.66 -18.44
C ALA A 121 1.24 0.59 -18.98
N SER A 122 1.96 1.42 -19.74
CA SER A 122 1.31 2.52 -20.45
C SER A 122 0.36 1.97 -21.52
N ALA A 123 -0.73 2.68 -21.83
CA ALA A 123 -1.69 2.24 -22.84
C ALA A 123 -1.02 1.95 -24.20
N ALA A 124 -0.02 2.74 -24.57
CA ALA A 124 0.78 2.52 -25.78
C ALA A 124 1.54 1.19 -25.74
N LEU A 125 2.14 0.85 -24.61
CA LEU A 125 2.83 -0.42 -24.42
C LEU A 125 1.85 -1.60 -24.40
N GLU A 126 0.72 -1.47 -23.71
CA GLU A 126 -0.31 -2.52 -23.69
C GLU A 126 -0.82 -2.83 -25.11
N GLN A 127 -1.04 -1.78 -25.91
CA GLN A 127 -1.44 -1.93 -27.31
C GLN A 127 -0.34 -2.59 -28.15
N GLU A 128 0.91 -2.15 -28.01
CA GLU A 128 2.05 -2.75 -28.72
C GLU A 128 2.18 -4.26 -28.40
N LEU A 129 2.08 -4.63 -27.13
CA LEU A 129 2.14 -6.02 -26.69
C LEU A 129 0.93 -6.83 -27.20
N ALA A 130 -0.27 -6.25 -27.19
CA ALA A 130 -1.46 -6.89 -27.73
C ALA A 130 -1.31 -7.18 -29.24
N ASP A 131 -0.84 -6.20 -30.01
CA ASP A 131 -0.62 -6.34 -31.45
C ASP A 131 0.43 -7.42 -31.76
N GLN A 132 1.54 -7.44 -31.00
CA GLN A 132 2.56 -8.49 -31.11
C GLN A 132 1.98 -9.88 -30.84
N ARG A 133 1.11 -10.03 -29.83
CA ARG A 133 0.47 -11.33 -29.52
C ARG A 133 -0.47 -11.79 -30.63
N VAL A 134 -1.23 -10.88 -31.22
CA VAL A 134 -2.09 -11.16 -32.38
C VAL A 134 -1.25 -11.66 -33.56
N GLN A 135 -0.13 -10.98 -33.84
CA GLN A 135 0.81 -11.40 -34.91
C GLN A 135 1.40 -12.79 -34.66
N LEU A 136 1.59 -13.17 -33.39
CA LEU A 136 2.14 -14.46 -32.98
C LEU A 136 1.09 -15.57 -32.79
N GLY A 137 -0.21 -15.29 -33.00
CA GLY A 137 -1.28 -16.26 -32.77
C GLY A 137 -1.38 -16.72 -31.31
N LEU A 138 -1.03 -15.86 -30.36
CA LEU A 138 -1.11 -16.12 -28.93
C LEU A 138 -2.45 -15.63 -28.36
N PRO A 139 -3.01 -16.31 -27.32
CA PRO A 139 -4.22 -15.85 -26.67
C PRO A 139 -4.03 -14.46 -26.03
N PRO A 140 -5.09 -13.66 -25.83
CA PRO A 140 -4.98 -12.37 -25.15
C PRO A 140 -4.37 -12.55 -23.75
N ARG A 141 -3.58 -11.56 -23.33
CA ARG A 141 -2.96 -11.56 -22.01
C ARG A 141 -4.00 -11.21 -20.95
N HIS A 142 -3.95 -11.87 -19.79
CA HIS A 142 -4.72 -11.42 -18.63
C HIS A 142 -4.07 -10.16 -18.06
N THR A 143 -4.74 -9.02 -18.24
CA THR A 143 -4.34 -7.71 -17.72
C THR A 143 -5.19 -7.27 -16.53
N GLU A 144 -6.32 -7.94 -16.31
CA GLU A 144 -7.29 -7.56 -15.29
C GLU A 144 -6.79 -7.93 -13.88
N PRO A 145 -6.71 -6.95 -12.96
CA PRO A 145 -6.36 -7.23 -11.58
C PRO A 145 -7.46 -8.01 -10.86
N ALA A 146 -7.12 -8.55 -9.69
CA ALA A 146 -8.10 -9.22 -8.83
C ALA A 146 -9.22 -8.23 -8.43
N ASP A 147 -10.46 -8.54 -8.79
CA ASP A 147 -11.62 -7.67 -8.54
C ASP A 147 -12.40 -8.04 -7.26
N ARG A 148 -12.03 -9.16 -6.62
CA ARG A 148 -12.75 -9.71 -5.46
C ARG A 148 -11.86 -10.57 -4.55
N PRO A 149 -12.28 -10.86 -3.31
CA PRO A 149 -11.57 -11.81 -2.46
C PRO A 149 -11.60 -13.23 -3.01
N CYS A 150 -10.44 -13.88 -3.03
CA CYS A 150 -10.32 -15.30 -3.33
C CYS A 150 -9.79 -16.05 -2.11
N TYR A 151 -10.44 -17.17 -1.83
CA TYR A 151 -10.09 -18.10 -0.79
C TYR A 151 -9.80 -19.45 -1.41
N PHE A 152 -8.79 -20.12 -0.92
CA PHE A 152 -8.33 -21.38 -1.50
C PHE A 152 -8.33 -22.50 -0.49
N LEU A 153 -8.58 -23.71 -0.98
CA LEU A 153 -8.59 -24.91 -0.17
C LEU A 153 -8.14 -26.10 -1.01
N THR A 154 -7.29 -26.94 -0.43
CA THR A 154 -6.90 -28.22 -1.01
C THR A 154 -7.25 -29.37 -0.08
N ARG A 155 -7.26 -30.59 -0.61
CA ARG A 155 -7.43 -31.80 0.20
C ARG A 155 -6.35 -31.93 1.30
N LYS A 156 -5.13 -31.45 1.03
CA LYS A 156 -4.02 -31.43 2.02
C LYS A 156 -4.35 -30.47 3.16
N LEU A 157 -4.70 -29.22 2.85
CA LEU A 157 -5.09 -28.22 3.84
C LEU A 157 -6.32 -28.63 4.65
N LEU A 158 -7.24 -29.37 4.03
CA LEU A 158 -8.41 -29.91 4.72
C LEU A 158 -8.09 -31.14 5.58
N SER A 159 -6.92 -31.76 5.44
CA SER A 159 -6.52 -32.90 6.27
C SER A 159 -6.10 -32.44 7.68
N GLU A 160 -5.34 -31.35 7.77
CA GLU A 160 -4.81 -30.76 9.01
C GLU A 160 -5.69 -29.60 9.51
N PRO A 161 -6.26 -29.65 10.73
CA PRO A 161 -7.15 -28.60 11.19
C PRO A 161 -6.37 -27.33 11.50
N LYS A 162 -6.94 -26.17 11.15
CA LYS A 162 -6.37 -24.90 11.56
C LYS A 162 -6.38 -24.77 13.07
N ILE A 163 -5.32 -24.20 13.61
CA ILE A 163 -5.23 -23.87 15.02
C ILE A 163 -6.03 -22.60 15.26
N VAL A 164 -7.01 -22.70 16.16
CA VAL A 164 -7.87 -21.57 16.50
C VAL A 164 -7.23 -20.80 17.66
N ASN A 165 -6.79 -19.57 17.39
CA ASN A 165 -6.41 -18.62 18.41
C ASN A 165 -7.67 -17.82 18.85
N ASN A 166 -7.97 -17.89 20.16
CA ASN A 166 -9.13 -17.23 20.75
C ASN A 166 -8.82 -15.90 21.47
N SER A 167 -7.55 -15.48 21.47
CA SER A 167 -7.12 -14.20 22.05
C SER A 167 -7.88 -13.04 21.42
N ARG A 168 -8.31 -12.10 22.26
CA ARG A 168 -8.99 -10.87 21.87
C ARG A 168 -7.94 -9.86 21.41
N ILE A 169 -7.74 -9.76 20.10
CA ILE A 169 -6.78 -8.85 19.49
C ILE A 169 -7.56 -7.63 19.00
N VAL A 170 -7.28 -6.47 19.59
CA VAL A 170 -7.96 -5.21 19.27
C VAL A 170 -6.97 -4.27 18.60
N VAL A 171 -7.26 -3.87 17.36
CA VAL A 171 -6.45 -2.93 16.57
C VAL A 171 -7.16 -1.58 16.51
N VAL A 172 -6.48 -0.53 16.96
CA VAL A 172 -6.98 0.85 16.99
C VAL A 172 -6.33 1.65 15.87
N GLY A 173 -7.15 2.23 15.00
CA GLY A 173 -6.75 2.98 13.81
C GLY A 173 -6.70 2.11 12.55
N ALA A 174 -7.04 2.70 11.41
CA ALA A 174 -7.03 2.04 10.09
C ALA A 174 -6.01 2.68 9.13
N SER A 175 -4.79 2.89 9.66
CA SER A 175 -3.61 3.29 8.88
C SER A 175 -3.09 2.14 8.03
N ASP A 176 -2.19 2.42 7.10
CA ASP A 176 -1.51 1.38 6.31
C ASP A 176 -0.77 0.36 7.20
N VAL A 177 -0.31 0.78 8.38
CA VAL A 177 0.33 -0.10 9.38
C VAL A 177 -0.69 -1.11 9.92
N ALA A 178 -1.89 -0.65 10.25
CA ALA A 178 -2.98 -1.51 10.72
C ALA A 178 -3.40 -2.50 9.63
N LEU A 179 -3.58 -2.01 8.39
CA LEU A 179 -3.98 -2.83 7.25
C LEU A 179 -2.95 -3.93 6.95
N ALA A 180 -1.65 -3.60 6.96
CA ALA A 180 -0.58 -4.56 6.73
C ALA A 180 -0.39 -5.53 7.90
N PHE A 181 -0.60 -5.09 9.14
CA PHE A 181 -0.64 -5.97 10.30
C PHE A 181 -1.77 -7.01 10.16
N LEU A 182 -2.99 -6.55 9.85
CA LEU A 182 -4.15 -7.43 9.65
C LEU A 182 -3.93 -8.39 8.46
N GLU A 183 -3.43 -7.88 7.33
CA GLU A 183 -3.04 -8.67 6.15
C GLU A 183 -2.10 -9.82 6.55
N SER A 184 -1.03 -9.53 7.30
CA SER A 184 -0.08 -10.54 7.76
C SER A 184 -0.72 -11.61 8.64
N LEU A 185 -1.57 -11.22 9.60
CA LEU A 185 -2.24 -12.16 10.51
C LEU A 185 -3.20 -13.09 9.75
N ILE A 186 -4.08 -12.53 8.91
CA ILE A 186 -5.09 -13.34 8.19
C ILE A 186 -4.50 -14.22 7.10
N SER A 187 -3.27 -13.92 6.66
CA SER A 187 -2.54 -14.67 5.65
C SER A 187 -1.85 -15.94 6.18
N VAL A 188 -1.77 -16.13 7.51
CA VAL A 188 -1.15 -17.34 8.08
C VAL A 188 -2.02 -18.57 7.77
N PRO A 189 -1.55 -19.55 6.98
CA PRO A 189 -2.43 -20.57 6.42
C PRO A 189 -3.03 -21.52 7.48
N TYR A 190 -2.24 -21.85 8.50
CA TYR A 190 -2.59 -22.83 9.54
C TYR A 190 -3.25 -22.20 10.79
N LEU A 191 -3.28 -20.86 10.90
CA LEU A 191 -3.90 -20.16 12.04
C LEU A 191 -5.27 -19.60 11.66
N HIS A 192 -6.17 -19.56 12.65
CA HIS A 192 -7.43 -18.86 12.58
C HIS A 192 -7.65 -18.03 13.85
N PHE A 193 -7.76 -16.70 13.70
CA PHE A 193 -8.09 -15.79 14.79
C PHE A 193 -9.61 -15.63 14.88
N SER A 194 -10.22 -16.04 15.99
CA SER A 194 -11.67 -15.95 16.18
C SER A 194 -12.13 -14.58 16.71
N ASN A 195 -11.22 -13.81 17.30
CA ASN A 195 -11.49 -12.55 17.98
C ASN A 195 -10.50 -11.44 17.56
N LEU A 196 -10.50 -11.10 16.27
CA LEU A 196 -9.73 -9.99 15.71
C LEU A 196 -10.65 -8.80 15.43
N PHE A 197 -10.40 -7.67 16.10
CA PHE A 197 -11.23 -6.46 16.02
C PHE A 197 -10.43 -5.30 15.41
N LEU A 198 -11.07 -4.52 14.55
CA LEU A 198 -10.56 -3.24 14.04
C LEU A 198 -11.50 -2.11 14.46
N ILE A 199 -10.92 -1.08 15.07
CA ILE A 199 -11.61 0.09 15.56
C ILE A 199 -11.09 1.30 14.81
N ALA A 200 -11.95 1.86 13.98
CA ALA A 200 -11.67 3.09 13.27
C ALA A 200 -12.97 3.76 12.83
N PRO A 201 -12.99 5.08 12.67
CA PRO A 201 -14.03 5.77 11.93
C PRO A 201 -14.18 5.17 10.53
N ARG A 202 -15.41 4.79 10.13
CA ARG A 202 -15.73 4.24 8.80
C ARG A 202 -14.82 3.05 8.44
N ALA A 203 -14.58 2.14 9.39
CA ALA A 203 -13.65 1.01 9.25
C ALA A 203 -13.98 0.14 8.03
N ALA A 204 -15.26 -0.09 7.75
CA ALA A 204 -15.70 -0.88 6.59
C ALA A 204 -15.28 -0.28 5.24
N GLU A 205 -15.23 1.06 5.16
CA GLU A 205 -14.77 1.78 3.99
C GLU A 205 -13.25 1.78 3.90
N ARG A 206 -12.55 2.02 5.02
CA ARG A 206 -11.08 1.98 5.09
C ARG A 206 -10.48 0.64 4.66
N LEU A 207 -11.20 -0.46 4.89
CA LEU A 207 -10.81 -1.80 4.43
C LEU A 207 -10.98 -2.04 2.92
N LYS A 208 -11.56 -1.08 2.19
CA LYS A 208 -11.78 -1.16 0.73
C LYS A 208 -11.11 -0.02 -0.01
N LEU A 209 -11.21 1.20 0.52
CA LEU A 209 -10.67 2.43 -0.05
C LEU A 209 -9.45 2.91 0.75
N PRO A 210 -8.24 2.92 0.14
CA PRO A 210 -7.08 3.52 0.78
C PRO A 210 -7.26 5.04 0.91
N ARG A 211 -6.54 5.65 1.85
CA ARG A 211 -6.64 7.09 2.09
C ARG A 211 -6.03 7.82 0.89
N GLY A 212 -6.67 8.92 0.47
CA GLY A 212 -6.21 9.65 -0.69
C GLY A 212 -6.37 8.89 -2.01
N HIS A 213 -7.33 7.96 -2.09
CA HIS A 213 -7.59 7.21 -3.32
C HIS A 213 -7.92 8.16 -4.47
N ILE A 214 -7.22 7.96 -5.59
CA ILE A 214 -7.48 8.62 -6.87
C ILE A 214 -8.10 7.55 -7.76
N SER A 215 -9.35 7.73 -8.20
CA SER A 215 -9.97 6.80 -9.13
C SER A 215 -9.28 6.91 -10.50
N PRO A 216 -9.07 5.80 -11.22
CA PRO A 216 -8.54 5.85 -12.59
C PRO A 216 -9.44 6.65 -13.54
N GLU A 217 -10.74 6.68 -13.28
CA GLU A 217 -11.71 7.46 -14.06
C GLU A 217 -11.64 8.98 -13.79
N ALA A 218 -10.97 9.41 -12.70
CA ALA A 218 -10.65 10.81 -12.45
C ALA A 218 -9.49 11.32 -13.32
N ILE A 219 -8.86 10.44 -14.12
CA ILE A 219 -7.69 10.75 -14.95
C ILE A 219 -8.10 11.48 -16.24
N ASP A 220 -9.31 11.25 -16.76
CA ASP A 220 -9.71 11.74 -18.10
C ASP A 220 -10.88 12.74 -18.13
N ASP A 221 -11.61 12.98 -17.03
CA ASP A 221 -12.79 13.84 -17.05
C ASP A 221 -13.08 14.49 -15.69
N THR A 222 -13.66 15.71 -15.73
CA THR A 222 -14.15 16.55 -14.61
C THR A 222 -15.26 15.92 -13.74
N LYS A 223 -15.44 14.59 -13.76
CA LYS A 223 -16.59 13.90 -13.16
C LYS A 223 -16.33 13.37 -11.75
N MET A 224 -15.07 13.13 -11.36
CA MET A 224 -14.75 12.62 -10.03
C MET A 224 -13.86 13.62 -9.26
N PRO A 225 -14.26 13.99 -8.03
CA PRO A 225 -13.58 15.06 -7.31
C PRO A 225 -12.26 14.58 -6.71
N ALA A 226 -11.24 15.45 -6.70
CA ALA A 226 -9.92 15.14 -6.17
C ALA A 226 -9.98 14.76 -4.67
N PRO A 227 -9.07 13.90 -4.17
CA PRO A 227 -9.04 13.54 -2.76
C PRO A 227 -8.50 14.66 -1.88
N PHE A 228 -8.99 14.75 -0.64
CA PHE A 228 -8.51 15.72 0.37
C PHE A 228 -7.12 15.35 0.94
N PHE A 229 -6.79 14.06 0.97
CA PHE A 229 -5.54 13.56 1.53
C PHE A 229 -4.62 13.03 0.43
N THR A 230 -3.33 13.13 0.68
CA THR A 230 -2.32 12.38 -0.04
C THR A 230 -2.38 10.88 0.30
N ARG A 231 -1.88 10.08 -0.63
CA ARG A 231 -1.78 8.63 -0.63
C ARG A 231 -0.36 8.19 -0.27
N SER A 232 -0.22 7.19 0.59
CA SER A 232 1.05 6.61 1.05
C SER A 232 1.60 5.47 0.16
N GLY A 233 0.87 5.10 -0.91
CA GLY A 233 1.24 4.04 -1.85
C GLY A 233 1.32 2.62 -1.26
N GLY A 234 0.88 2.41 0.00
CA GLY A 234 0.94 1.11 0.67
C GLY A 234 -0.05 0.09 0.09
N PHE A 235 -1.28 0.53 -0.18
CA PHE A 235 -2.34 -0.31 -0.74
C PHE A 235 -3.11 0.41 -1.85
N THR A 236 -3.60 -0.37 -2.81
CA THR A 236 -4.55 0.12 -3.82
C THR A 236 -5.99 -0.28 -3.46
N HIS A 237 -7.00 0.42 -4.00
CA HIS A 237 -8.41 0.04 -3.82
C HIS A 237 -8.70 -1.40 -4.29
N VAL A 238 -8.13 -1.74 -5.45
CA VAL A 238 -8.27 -3.07 -6.06
C VAL A 238 -7.67 -4.14 -5.15
N GLU A 239 -6.47 -3.89 -4.62
CA GLU A 239 -5.80 -4.80 -3.69
C GLU A 239 -6.57 -4.99 -2.38
N LEU A 240 -7.05 -3.91 -1.74
CA LEU A 240 -7.83 -4.01 -0.50
C LEU A 240 -9.14 -4.77 -0.70
N THR A 241 -9.81 -4.51 -1.82
CA THR A 241 -11.02 -5.23 -2.20
C THR A 241 -10.72 -6.71 -2.41
N ALA A 242 -9.61 -7.06 -3.06
CA ALA A 242 -9.21 -8.45 -3.28
C ALA A 242 -8.63 -9.15 -2.04
N LEU A 243 -8.14 -8.41 -1.04
CA LEU A 243 -7.73 -8.99 0.25
C LEU A 243 -8.94 -9.41 1.09
N GLY A 244 -10.05 -8.65 1.03
CA GLY A 244 -11.27 -9.01 1.76
C GLY A 244 -11.07 -9.09 3.28
N ILE A 245 -10.22 -8.23 3.85
CA ILE A 245 -9.86 -8.22 5.28
C ILE A 245 -11.11 -8.25 6.17
N GLY A 246 -12.16 -7.51 5.78
CA GLY A 246 -13.42 -7.41 6.52
C GLY A 246 -14.19 -8.73 6.66
N HIS A 247 -13.85 -9.77 5.89
CA HIS A 247 -14.46 -11.09 6.05
C HIS A 247 -13.88 -11.89 7.24
N ARG A 248 -12.73 -11.47 7.78
CA ARG A 248 -12.05 -12.12 8.91
C ARG A 248 -11.87 -11.22 10.14
N VAL A 249 -12.23 -9.95 10.03
CA VAL A 249 -12.05 -8.94 11.07
C VAL A 249 -13.40 -8.38 11.49
N LYS A 250 -13.66 -8.32 12.79
CA LYS A 250 -14.85 -7.69 13.37
C LYS A 250 -14.63 -6.18 13.40
N LEU A 251 -15.56 -5.43 12.81
CA LEU A 251 -15.44 -3.99 12.68
C LEU A 251 -16.22 -3.28 13.78
N VAL A 252 -15.60 -2.25 14.35
CA VAL A 252 -16.23 -1.32 15.29
C VAL A 252 -16.03 0.08 14.73
N ASP A 253 -17.11 0.66 14.18
CA ASP A 253 -17.11 2.02 13.63
C ASP A 253 -17.11 3.05 14.77
N SER A 254 -15.95 3.22 15.40
CA SER A 254 -15.77 4.09 16.55
C SER A 254 -14.31 4.54 16.69
N ARG A 255 -14.03 5.32 17.73
CA ARG A 255 -12.69 5.74 18.14
C ARG A 255 -12.41 5.17 19.53
N MET A 256 -11.13 5.17 19.92
CA MET A 256 -10.76 4.88 21.30
C MET A 256 -10.86 6.16 22.12
N ALA A 257 -11.69 6.15 23.16
CA ALA A 257 -11.84 7.28 24.08
C ALA A 257 -10.88 7.17 25.27
N ASP A 258 -10.73 5.96 25.83
CA ASP A 258 -9.83 5.69 26.96
C ASP A 258 -9.39 4.21 27.00
N ILE A 259 -8.40 3.86 27.83
CA ILE A 259 -7.86 2.49 27.99
C ILE A 259 -7.78 2.13 29.48
N ASP A 260 -8.51 1.11 29.94
CA ASP A 260 -8.24 0.49 31.24
C ASP A 260 -7.24 -0.66 31.10
N ARG A 261 -5.99 -0.41 31.45
CA ARG A 261 -4.91 -1.40 31.39
C ARG A 261 -5.04 -2.51 32.42
N GLN A 262 -5.63 -2.23 33.58
CA GLN A 262 -5.78 -3.22 34.65
C GLN A 262 -6.88 -4.22 34.30
N ALA A 263 -8.02 -3.73 33.81
CA ALA A 263 -9.11 -4.56 33.30
C ALA A 263 -8.82 -5.14 31.90
N LYS A 264 -7.77 -4.67 31.22
CA LYS A 264 -7.48 -4.93 29.80
C LYS A 264 -8.69 -4.68 28.92
N ALA A 265 -9.18 -3.45 28.93
CA ALA A 265 -10.29 -3.05 28.10
C ALA A 265 -10.09 -1.64 27.56
N ILE A 266 -10.68 -1.38 26.40
CA ILE A 266 -10.80 -0.03 25.87
C ILE A 266 -12.20 0.50 26.14
N ILE A 267 -12.30 1.81 26.26
CA ILE A 267 -13.55 2.53 26.43
C ILE A 267 -13.82 3.28 25.12
N LEU A 268 -15.00 3.05 24.55
CA LEU A 268 -15.49 3.73 23.37
C LEU A 268 -16.27 5.00 23.77
N PRO A 269 -16.45 5.97 22.84
CA PRO A 269 -17.41 7.06 23.00
C PRO A 269 -18.78 6.55 23.49
N GLU A 270 -19.41 7.30 24.39
CA GLU A 270 -20.67 6.95 25.07
C GLU A 270 -20.59 5.80 26.09
N GLY A 271 -19.40 5.28 26.40
CA GLY A 271 -19.17 4.33 27.49
C GLY A 271 -19.15 2.82 27.20
N PRO A 272 -19.44 2.27 25.99
CA PRO A 272 -19.23 0.86 25.72
C PRO A 272 -17.78 0.42 25.96
N ILE A 273 -17.62 -0.78 26.51
CA ILE A 273 -16.31 -1.34 26.87
C ILE A 273 -16.02 -2.52 25.95
N LEU A 274 -14.82 -2.56 25.35
CA LEU A 274 -14.34 -3.69 24.57
C LEU A 274 -13.08 -4.28 25.22
N PRO A 275 -13.11 -5.52 25.71
CA PRO A 275 -11.95 -6.12 26.36
C PRO A 275 -10.95 -6.69 25.36
N TYR A 276 -9.67 -6.68 25.72
CA TYR A 276 -8.57 -7.17 24.91
C TYR A 276 -7.65 -8.11 25.70
N ASP A 277 -6.95 -9.00 25.00
CA ASP A 277 -5.77 -9.70 25.50
C ASP A 277 -4.51 -9.04 24.96
N TYR A 278 -4.58 -8.55 23.72
CA TYR A 278 -3.57 -7.74 23.05
C TYR A 278 -4.21 -6.52 22.39
N LEU A 279 -3.69 -5.34 22.69
CA LEU A 279 -4.09 -4.06 22.09
C LEU A 279 -2.98 -3.58 21.14
N VAL A 280 -3.35 -3.17 19.93
CA VAL A 280 -2.43 -2.65 18.92
C VAL A 280 -2.84 -1.22 18.56
N ILE A 281 -2.00 -0.24 18.86
CA ILE A 281 -2.26 1.19 18.66
C ILE A 281 -1.53 1.67 17.41
N THR A 282 -2.29 1.93 16.34
CA THR A 282 -1.77 2.32 15.01
C THR A 282 -2.58 3.45 14.34
N PRO A 283 -3.03 4.51 15.06
CA PRO A 283 -3.73 5.62 14.43
C PRO A 283 -2.77 6.45 13.56
N ASP A 284 -3.33 7.06 12.50
CA ASP A 284 -2.65 8.13 11.77
C ASP A 284 -2.78 9.45 12.52
N PHE A 285 -1.97 10.43 12.13
CA PHE A 285 -2.11 11.81 12.61
C PHE A 285 -3.14 12.58 11.82
N GLY A 286 -3.74 13.57 12.48
CA GLY A 286 -4.60 14.57 11.86
C GLY A 286 -4.37 15.95 12.45
N ASP A 287 -5.13 16.92 11.97
CA ASP A 287 -4.93 18.33 12.29
C ASP A 287 -5.40 18.71 13.70
N GLN A 288 -4.54 19.28 14.53
CA GLN A 288 -4.89 19.79 15.85
C GLN A 288 -4.89 21.33 15.94
N THR A 289 -4.99 22.05 14.82
CA THR A 289 -4.84 23.52 14.82
C THR A 289 -5.91 24.22 15.63
N LEU A 290 -7.16 23.74 15.60
CA LEU A 290 -8.27 24.40 16.28
C LEU A 290 -8.33 24.10 17.78
N TYR A 291 -7.64 23.06 18.25
CA TYR A 291 -7.67 22.62 19.64
C TYR A 291 -7.29 23.71 20.67
N PRO A 292 -6.19 24.48 20.52
CA PRO A 292 -5.83 25.52 21.48
C PRO A 292 -6.79 26.74 21.46
N ILE A 293 -7.70 26.83 20.50
CA ILE A 293 -8.59 27.97 20.30
C ILE A 293 -9.92 27.70 21.01
N LYS A 294 -10.20 28.43 22.09
CA LYS A 294 -11.37 28.19 22.94
C LYS A 294 -12.68 28.43 22.20
N GLU A 295 -12.69 29.44 21.34
CA GLU A 295 -13.83 29.91 20.56
C GLU A 295 -14.22 28.89 19.47
N ALA A 296 -13.30 28.01 19.05
CA ALA A 296 -13.53 27.04 17.99
C ALA A 296 -14.66 26.06 18.32
N ALA A 297 -14.91 25.77 19.59
CA ALA A 297 -16.01 24.90 20.01
C ALA A 297 -17.40 25.54 19.81
N SER A 298 -17.47 26.87 19.77
CA SER A 298 -18.72 27.63 19.62
C SER A 298 -18.99 28.13 18.20
N VAL A 299 -18.01 28.05 17.29
CA VAL A 299 -18.12 28.57 15.92
C VAL A 299 -18.37 27.43 14.93
N ARG A 300 -19.43 27.55 14.12
CA ARG A 300 -19.73 26.63 13.01
C ARG A 300 -19.03 27.09 11.74
N GLY A 301 -18.46 26.15 10.98
CA GLY A 301 -17.73 26.43 9.74
C GLY A 301 -16.21 26.33 9.84
N ALA A 302 -15.67 26.01 11.02
CA ALA A 302 -14.25 25.68 11.20
C ALA A 302 -14.07 24.17 11.42
N PHE A 303 -13.19 23.54 10.63
CA PHE A 303 -12.99 22.10 10.61
C PHE A 303 -11.52 21.74 10.69
N SER A 304 -11.19 20.74 11.51
CA SER A 304 -9.87 20.08 11.50
C SER A 304 -9.97 18.75 10.76
N LEU A 305 -9.14 18.56 9.72
CA LEU A 305 -9.12 17.32 8.97
C LEU A 305 -8.29 16.24 9.69
N PHE A 306 -8.96 15.17 10.10
CA PHE A 306 -8.37 13.97 10.69
C PHE A 306 -8.59 12.71 9.85
N ASP A 307 -9.82 12.59 9.34
CA ASP A 307 -10.32 11.39 8.70
C ASP A 307 -11.56 11.67 7.83
N GLU A 308 -12.14 10.60 7.34
CA GLU A 308 -13.28 10.56 6.45
C GLU A 308 -14.57 11.09 7.10
N ASN A 309 -14.68 11.12 8.44
CA ASN A 309 -15.80 11.79 9.12
C ASN A 309 -15.62 13.32 9.10
N SER A 310 -14.40 13.81 9.32
CA SER A 310 -14.11 15.24 9.21
C SER A 310 -14.32 15.76 7.78
N ILE A 311 -13.98 14.97 6.74
CA ILE A 311 -14.30 15.31 5.34
C ILE A 311 -15.81 15.39 5.14
N LYS A 312 -16.56 14.39 5.64
CA LYS A 312 -18.03 14.40 5.53
C LYS A 312 -18.61 15.65 6.19
N ALA A 313 -18.12 16.06 7.36
CA ALA A 313 -18.58 17.26 8.05
C ALA A 313 -18.33 18.54 7.23
N VAL A 314 -17.14 18.68 6.62
CA VAL A 314 -16.84 19.79 5.69
C VAL A 314 -17.81 19.82 4.51
N MET A 315 -18.06 18.66 3.91
CA MET A 315 -18.95 18.55 2.75
C MET A 315 -20.41 18.81 3.09
N ASP A 316 -20.90 18.25 4.20
CA ASP A 316 -22.27 18.49 4.68
C ASP A 316 -22.48 19.98 4.96
N PHE A 317 -21.49 20.65 5.56
CA PHE A 317 -21.52 22.10 5.76
C PHE A 317 -21.58 22.86 4.43
N TYR A 318 -20.68 22.55 3.49
CA TYR A 318 -20.68 23.18 2.17
C TYR A 318 -22.01 23.02 1.44
N PHE A 319 -22.58 21.81 1.42
CA PHE A 319 -23.88 21.57 0.78
C PHE A 319 -25.02 22.28 1.49
N SER A 320 -24.99 22.39 2.82
CA SER A 320 -26.00 23.15 3.57
C SER A 320 -25.90 24.65 3.32
N ALA A 321 -24.67 25.18 3.25
CA ALA A 321 -24.41 26.59 3.05
C ALA A 321 -24.71 27.06 1.61
N THR A 322 -24.81 26.14 0.65
CA THR A 322 -25.07 26.43 -0.77
C THR A 322 -26.45 25.94 -1.24
N ALA A 323 -27.29 25.46 -0.32
CA ALA A 323 -28.58 24.82 -0.64
C ALA A 323 -29.60 25.77 -1.30
N ASP A 324 -29.51 27.07 -1.02
CA ASP A 324 -30.35 28.13 -1.56
C ASP A 324 -29.80 28.73 -2.88
N GLY A 325 -28.71 28.16 -3.40
CA GLY A 325 -28.00 28.67 -4.58
C GLY A 325 -27.00 29.77 -4.27
N SER A 326 -26.79 30.11 -2.99
CA SER A 326 -25.69 30.98 -2.57
C SER A 326 -24.34 30.29 -2.79
N MET A 327 -23.28 31.09 -2.89
CA MET A 327 -21.91 30.64 -3.12
C MET A 327 -21.05 31.12 -1.96
N LEU A 328 -20.10 30.29 -1.52
CA LEU A 328 -19.10 30.71 -0.54
C LEU A 328 -18.09 31.66 -1.21
N GLU A 329 -18.06 32.90 -0.72
CA GLU A 329 -17.20 33.98 -1.20
C GLU A 329 -15.81 33.95 -0.54
N SER A 330 -15.69 33.38 0.67
CA SER A 330 -14.43 33.28 1.39
C SER A 330 -14.26 31.92 2.09
N VAL A 331 -13.29 31.15 1.60
CA VAL A 331 -12.92 29.83 2.11
C VAL A 331 -11.43 29.84 2.43
N MET A 332 -11.05 29.47 3.64
CA MET A 332 -9.65 29.41 4.06
C MET A 332 -9.20 27.97 4.23
N VAL A 333 -8.08 27.61 3.62
CA VAL A 333 -7.38 26.35 3.90
C VAL A 333 -6.13 26.68 4.70
N TYR A 334 -6.05 26.19 5.94
CA TYR A 334 -4.90 26.43 6.79
C TYR A 334 -3.98 25.21 6.83
N GLY A 335 -2.74 25.33 6.37
CA GLY A 335 -1.75 24.27 6.45
C GLY A 335 -0.64 24.40 5.42
N GLY A 336 0.52 23.82 5.74
CA GLY A 336 1.70 23.81 4.86
C GLY A 336 2.06 22.41 4.34
N SER A 337 1.19 21.41 4.51
CA SER A 337 1.46 20.04 4.09
C SER A 337 0.90 19.74 2.69
N LEU A 338 1.37 18.69 2.03
CA LEU A 338 0.80 18.24 0.74
C LEU A 338 -0.71 17.95 0.81
N ASP A 339 -1.23 17.59 1.99
CA ASP A 339 -2.68 17.43 2.20
C ASP A 339 -3.43 18.78 2.13
N ALA A 340 -2.80 19.90 2.53
CA ALA A 340 -3.40 21.23 2.40
C ALA A 340 -3.55 21.62 0.92
N TYR A 341 -2.52 21.40 0.11
CA TYR A 341 -2.59 21.60 -1.34
C TYR A 341 -3.59 20.64 -2.01
N SER A 342 -3.63 19.38 -1.59
CA SER A 342 -4.63 18.41 -2.08
C SER A 342 -6.06 18.84 -1.69
N THR A 343 -6.24 19.41 -0.49
CA THR A 343 -7.50 19.97 -0.01
C THR A 343 -7.95 21.16 -0.88
N VAL A 344 -7.06 22.07 -1.26
CA VAL A 344 -7.39 23.16 -2.19
C VAL A 344 -7.94 22.59 -3.50
N GLN A 345 -7.25 21.63 -4.12
CA GLN A 345 -7.72 21.00 -5.35
C GLN A 345 -9.03 20.21 -5.15
N ALA A 346 -9.20 19.56 -4.00
CA ALA A 346 -10.43 18.85 -3.62
C ALA A 346 -11.64 19.79 -3.52
N LEU A 347 -11.45 21.01 -3.00
CA LEU A 347 -12.50 22.04 -2.93
C LEU A 347 -12.82 22.60 -4.33
N ILE A 348 -11.80 22.89 -5.14
CA ILE A 348 -11.97 23.39 -6.52
C ILE A 348 -12.78 22.41 -7.37
N THR A 349 -12.43 21.12 -7.34
CA THR A 349 -13.15 20.07 -8.10
C THR A 349 -14.58 19.84 -7.64
N ARG A 350 -14.96 20.36 -6.47
CA ARG A 350 -16.32 20.28 -5.91
C ARG A 350 -17.14 21.56 -6.13
N GLY A 351 -16.62 22.50 -6.91
CA GLY A 351 -17.35 23.69 -7.37
C GLY A 351 -17.00 24.98 -6.63
N ILE A 352 -16.10 24.95 -5.64
CA ILE A 352 -15.65 26.19 -4.98
C ILE A 352 -14.73 26.95 -5.93
N SER A 353 -15.04 28.22 -6.16
CA SER A 353 -14.24 29.09 -7.03
C SER A 353 -12.81 29.21 -6.48
N PRO A 354 -11.76 29.00 -7.29
CA PRO A 354 -10.39 29.18 -6.82
C PRO A 354 -10.12 30.57 -6.23
N ARG A 355 -10.83 31.61 -6.73
CA ARG A 355 -10.69 33.00 -6.28
C ARG A 355 -11.27 33.28 -4.89
N SER A 356 -12.16 32.41 -4.41
CA SER A 356 -12.68 32.48 -3.03
C SER A 356 -11.83 31.72 -2.04
N ILE A 357 -10.76 31.03 -2.48
CA ILE A 357 -9.89 30.24 -1.61
C ILE A 357 -8.64 31.05 -1.22
N GLU A 358 -8.38 31.13 0.09
CA GLU A 358 -7.12 31.60 0.66
C GLU A 358 -6.38 30.42 1.32
N LEU A 359 -5.20 30.07 0.79
CA LEU A 359 -4.29 29.09 1.39
C LEU A 359 -3.35 29.81 2.36
N VAL A 360 -3.48 29.51 3.64
CA VAL A 360 -2.67 30.10 4.70
C VAL A 360 -1.70 29.06 5.24
N SER A 361 -0.40 29.28 5.10
CA SER A 361 0.62 28.35 5.59
C SER A 361 1.23 28.79 6.93
N PRO A 362 1.35 27.87 7.91
CA PRO A 362 2.06 28.15 9.15
C PRO A 362 3.55 28.37 8.90
N PRO A 363 4.28 29.01 9.84
CA PRO A 363 5.74 29.07 9.75
C PRO A 363 6.31 27.66 9.71
N SER A 364 7.20 27.41 8.75
CA SER A 364 7.85 26.11 8.59
C SER A 364 8.64 25.76 9.86
N SER A 365 8.20 24.73 10.58
CA SER A 365 8.87 24.24 11.80
C SER A 365 10.14 23.44 11.50
N THR A 366 10.35 23.06 10.24
CA THR A 366 11.51 22.33 9.73
C THR A 366 11.96 22.95 8.41
N GLU A 367 13.27 22.99 8.15
CA GLU A 367 13.86 23.31 6.84
C GLU A 367 13.56 22.23 5.77
N GLU A 368 12.66 21.28 6.04
CA GLU A 368 12.36 20.18 5.14
C GLU A 368 11.39 20.64 4.04
N ASP A 369 11.88 20.63 2.80
CA ASP A 369 11.11 20.93 1.61
C ASP A 369 9.98 19.89 1.41
N ILE A 370 8.73 20.32 1.60
CA ILE A 370 7.52 19.49 1.48
C ILE A 370 7.34 18.91 0.07
N PHE A 371 7.92 19.55 -0.95
CA PHE A 371 7.84 19.16 -2.35
C PHE A 371 9.07 18.39 -2.81
N ALA A 372 9.97 18.04 -1.88
CA ALA A 372 11.27 17.38 -2.11
C ALA A 372 12.24 18.13 -3.04
N HIS A 373 11.78 19.15 -3.79
CA HIS A 373 12.58 19.92 -4.71
C HIS A 373 12.03 21.36 -4.90
N PRO A 374 12.86 22.42 -4.86
CA PRO A 374 12.40 23.81 -4.93
C PRO A 374 11.69 24.18 -6.24
N ARG A 375 12.06 23.56 -7.37
CA ARG A 375 11.38 23.82 -8.65
C ARG A 375 9.94 23.29 -8.66
N VAL A 376 9.66 22.20 -7.94
CA VAL A 376 8.30 21.68 -7.78
C VAL A 376 7.47 22.70 -7.00
N LYS A 377 8.02 23.24 -5.90
CA LYS A 377 7.40 24.31 -5.13
C LYS A 377 7.05 25.51 -6.03
N ALA A 378 8.02 26.02 -6.79
CA ALA A 378 7.82 27.16 -7.67
C ALA A 378 6.72 26.93 -8.75
N LYS A 379 6.69 25.73 -9.37
CA LYS A 379 5.64 25.39 -10.35
C LYS A 379 4.26 25.28 -9.70
N VAL A 380 4.15 24.75 -8.48
CA VAL A 380 2.87 24.66 -7.75
C VAL A 380 2.38 26.05 -7.33
N GLU A 381 3.27 26.93 -6.87
CA GLU A 381 2.95 28.33 -6.54
C GLU A 381 2.49 29.12 -7.76
N ALA A 382 3.22 29.02 -8.87
CA ALA A 382 2.81 29.62 -10.14
C ALA A 382 1.44 29.11 -10.61
N LYS A 383 1.12 27.83 -10.33
CA LYS A 383 -0.19 27.26 -10.66
C LYS A 383 -1.30 27.78 -9.77
N LEU A 384 -1.06 27.95 -8.47
CA LEU A 384 -1.99 28.58 -7.53
C LEU A 384 -2.32 30.01 -7.95
N GLU A 385 -1.29 30.80 -8.28
CA GLU A 385 -1.44 32.17 -8.77
C GLU A 385 -2.25 32.21 -10.09
N ALA A 386 -1.95 31.34 -11.04
CA ALA A 386 -2.68 31.25 -12.31
C ALA A 386 -4.16 30.89 -12.14
N LEU A 387 -4.51 30.12 -11.10
CA LEU A 387 -5.90 29.81 -10.75
C LEU A 387 -6.58 30.98 -10.02
N GLY A 388 -5.82 31.89 -9.43
CA GLY A 388 -6.31 33.01 -8.62
C GLY A 388 -6.54 32.65 -7.15
N VAL A 389 -5.92 31.57 -6.65
CA VAL A 389 -5.94 31.22 -5.23
C VAL A 389 -5.03 32.19 -4.48
N GLN A 390 -5.53 32.79 -3.40
CA GLN A 390 -4.74 33.69 -2.57
C GLN A 390 -3.83 32.87 -1.65
N VAL A 391 -2.56 33.27 -1.50
CA VAL A 391 -1.60 32.55 -0.64
C VAL A 391 -1.03 33.52 0.39
N ALA A 392 -1.13 33.14 1.66
CA ALA A 392 -0.49 33.83 2.77
C ALA A 392 0.48 32.88 3.48
N GLU A 393 1.72 33.33 3.71
CA GLU A 393 2.74 32.51 4.36
C GLU A 393 3.06 33.02 5.78
N LYS A 394 3.56 32.11 6.63
CA LYS A 394 4.09 32.40 7.97
C LYS A 394 3.05 33.04 8.91
N MET A 395 1.79 32.63 8.76
CA MET A 395 0.68 33.08 9.59
C MET A 395 0.19 31.94 10.47
N CYS A 396 -0.18 32.25 11.72
CA CYS A 396 -0.75 31.30 12.67
C CYS A 396 -2.21 31.64 12.94
N VAL A 397 -3.10 30.63 12.95
CA VAL A 397 -4.48 30.84 13.41
C VAL A 397 -4.47 30.94 14.94
N VAL A 398 -4.91 32.07 15.49
CA VAL A 398 -4.91 32.35 16.93
C VAL A 398 -6.31 32.53 17.54
N GLY A 399 -7.33 32.76 16.70
CA GLY A 399 -8.69 32.98 17.15
C GLY A 399 -9.69 32.89 16.01
N LEU A 400 -10.96 32.70 16.36
CA LEU A 400 -12.09 32.65 15.43
C LEU A 400 -13.20 33.57 15.95
N GLU A 401 -13.84 34.31 15.05
CA GLU A 401 -15.02 35.12 15.36
C GLU A 401 -16.24 34.57 14.60
N GLY A 402 -17.32 34.36 15.34
CA GLY A 402 -18.62 34.02 14.77
C GLY A 402 -19.54 35.24 14.67
N ASP A 403 -20.51 35.17 13.77
CA ASP A 403 -21.62 36.12 13.70
C ASP A 403 -22.67 35.88 14.82
N GLU A 404 -23.79 36.60 14.77
CA GLU A 404 -24.87 36.50 15.75
C GLU A 404 -25.50 35.09 15.82
N ASP A 405 -25.41 34.32 14.72
CA ASP A 405 -25.91 32.94 14.63
C ASP A 405 -24.84 31.89 14.97
N GLY A 406 -23.61 32.32 15.30
CA GLY A 406 -22.48 31.47 15.61
C GLY A 406 -21.82 30.83 14.38
N MET A 407 -22.06 31.36 13.19
CA MET A 407 -21.39 30.96 11.95
C MET A 407 -20.07 31.71 11.82
N LEU A 408 -19.04 31.06 11.27
CA LEU A 408 -17.72 31.66 11.08
C LEU A 408 -17.84 32.94 10.22
N ALA A 409 -17.37 34.06 10.77
CA ALA A 409 -17.33 35.35 10.10
C ALA A 409 -15.89 35.79 9.81
N SER A 410 -14.97 35.57 10.76
CA SER A 410 -13.57 35.97 10.62
C SER A 410 -12.60 34.97 11.28
N VAL A 411 -11.40 34.87 10.72
CA VAL A 411 -10.27 34.12 11.28
C VAL A 411 -9.18 35.11 11.67
N MET A 412 -8.72 35.03 12.92
CA MET A 412 -7.63 35.88 13.44
C MET A 412 -6.30 35.22 13.12
N LEU A 413 -5.53 35.85 12.22
CA LEU A 413 -4.21 35.38 11.80
C LEU A 413 -3.12 36.23 12.44
N GLU A 414 -2.21 35.59 13.18
CA GLU A 414 -1.01 36.23 13.72
C GLU A 414 0.16 36.04 12.75
N ALA A 415 0.76 37.15 12.31
CA ALA A 415 1.99 37.11 11.53
C ALA A 415 3.19 36.81 12.43
N THR A 416 3.96 35.78 12.09
CA THR A 416 5.05 35.29 12.96
C THR A 416 6.21 36.29 13.10
N ASP A 417 6.40 37.15 12.11
CA ASP A 417 7.50 38.13 12.04
C ASP A 417 7.22 39.43 12.81
N SER A 418 5.99 39.92 12.77
CA SER A 418 5.57 41.17 13.42
C SER A 418 4.78 40.96 14.72
N GLY A 419 4.23 39.76 14.95
CA GLY A 419 3.25 39.49 16.01
C GLY A 419 1.92 40.20 15.79
N SER A 420 1.68 40.80 14.63
CA SER A 420 0.44 41.51 14.35
C SER A 420 -0.68 40.51 14.08
N VAL A 421 -1.79 40.65 14.79
CA VAL A 421 -3.01 39.87 14.55
C VAL A 421 -3.89 40.62 13.56
N VAL A 422 -4.26 39.95 12.46
CA VAL A 422 -5.07 40.49 11.37
C VAL A 422 -6.34 39.65 11.22
N PRO A 423 -7.55 40.25 11.34
CA PRO A 423 -8.80 39.56 11.03
C PRO A 423 -8.92 39.34 9.52
N ARG A 424 -9.29 38.11 9.12
CA ARG A 424 -9.59 37.75 7.73
C ARG A 424 -11.02 37.25 7.61
N PRO A 425 -11.88 37.90 6.80
CA PRO A 425 -13.24 37.40 6.55
C PRO A 425 -13.20 35.98 5.97
N CYS A 426 -13.98 35.07 6.56
CA CYS A 426 -13.97 33.66 6.17
C CYS A 426 -15.30 33.02 6.55
N GLN A 427 -15.94 32.33 5.61
CA GLN A 427 -17.19 31.58 5.84
C GLN A 427 -16.93 30.09 6.12
N MET A 428 -15.78 29.57 5.69
CA MET A 428 -15.39 28.18 5.92
C MET A 428 -13.87 28.05 6.09
N LEU A 429 -13.44 27.55 7.24
CA LEU A 429 -12.04 27.26 7.55
C LEU A 429 -11.79 25.75 7.57
N VAL A 430 -10.82 25.28 6.79
CA VAL A 430 -10.39 23.88 6.77
C VAL A 430 -8.92 23.78 7.16
N CYS A 431 -8.66 23.28 8.37
CA CYS A 431 -7.33 23.13 8.94
C CYS A 431 -6.72 21.75 8.63
N VAL A 432 -5.50 21.78 8.08
CA VAL A 432 -4.67 20.66 7.64
C VAL A 432 -3.18 20.94 7.94
N GLY A 433 -2.92 21.62 9.07
CA GLY A 433 -1.63 22.12 9.49
C GLY A 433 -0.93 21.23 10.51
N ALA A 434 -1.50 21.08 11.71
CA ALA A 434 -0.81 20.48 12.84
C ALA A 434 -1.00 18.95 12.91
N LYS A 435 -0.26 18.18 12.11
CA LYS A 435 -0.31 16.70 12.11
C LYS A 435 0.17 16.11 13.44
N GLN A 436 -0.78 15.84 14.33
CA GLN A 436 -0.55 15.27 15.65
C GLN A 436 -1.51 14.12 15.95
N VAL A 437 -1.26 13.43 17.06
CA VAL A 437 -2.18 12.41 17.58
C VAL A 437 -3.48 13.07 18.04
N GLU A 438 -4.61 12.39 17.85
CA GLU A 438 -5.90 12.85 18.37
C GLU A 438 -5.83 13.02 19.90
N ARG A 439 -6.46 14.06 20.45
CA ARG A 439 -6.30 14.43 21.87
C ARG A 439 -6.86 13.34 22.78
N SER A 440 -8.02 12.79 22.45
CA SER A 440 -8.63 11.63 23.10
C SER A 440 -7.65 10.46 23.21
N THR A 441 -6.99 10.12 22.10
CA THR A 441 -5.99 9.06 22.04
C THR A 441 -4.74 9.40 22.87
N PHE A 442 -4.27 10.64 22.82
CA PHE A 442 -3.15 11.09 23.64
C PHE A 442 -3.47 11.01 25.14
N ASP A 443 -4.64 11.50 25.54
CA ASP A 443 -5.09 11.49 26.93
C ASP A 443 -5.28 10.06 27.44
N ALA A 444 -5.84 9.16 26.61
CA ALA A 444 -5.95 7.74 26.92
C ALA A 444 -4.57 7.08 27.15
N ILE A 445 -3.58 7.39 26.30
CA ILE A 445 -2.22 6.85 26.42
C ILE A 445 -1.53 7.40 27.68
N ASN A 446 -1.51 8.72 27.82
CA ASN A 446 -0.77 9.40 28.89
C ASN A 446 -1.43 9.19 30.26
N GLY A 447 -2.76 9.30 30.32
CA GLY A 447 -3.56 9.08 31.53
C GLY A 447 -3.41 7.68 32.10
N ASN A 448 -3.15 6.69 31.24
CA ASN A 448 -2.96 5.29 31.64
C ASN A 448 -1.49 4.86 31.71
N SER A 449 -0.56 5.79 31.92
CA SER A 449 0.85 5.48 32.20
C SER A 449 1.55 4.64 31.12
N LEU A 450 1.15 4.79 29.86
CA LEU A 450 1.97 4.37 28.72
C LEU A 450 3.02 5.44 28.45
N VAL A 451 4.28 5.04 28.28
CA VAL A 451 5.39 6.00 28.19
C VAL A 451 5.29 6.82 26.89
N TYR A 452 5.04 8.12 27.03
CA TYR A 452 4.98 9.07 25.92
C TYR A 452 6.05 10.17 26.07
N ASP A 453 6.90 10.32 25.06
CA ASP A 453 8.00 11.30 25.04
C ASP A 453 8.01 11.98 23.66
N GLY A 454 7.03 12.84 23.41
CA GLY A 454 6.71 13.38 22.08
C GLY A 454 6.07 12.36 21.11
N ARG A 455 6.30 11.06 21.32
CA ARG A 455 5.71 9.88 20.66
C ARG A 455 5.59 8.74 21.66
N LEU A 456 4.72 7.76 21.38
CA LEU A 456 4.56 6.55 22.18
C LEU A 456 5.83 5.68 22.09
N VAL A 457 6.42 5.36 23.23
CA VAL A 457 7.71 4.66 23.30
C VAL A 457 7.52 3.15 23.24
N VAL A 458 8.25 2.51 22.31
CA VAL A 458 8.23 1.05 22.12
C VAL A 458 9.64 0.44 22.16
N ASP A 459 9.69 -0.87 22.40
CA ASP A 459 10.89 -1.69 22.27
C ASP A 459 11.15 -2.14 20.82
N THR A 460 12.16 -2.99 20.59
CA THR A 460 12.49 -3.50 19.23
C THR A 460 11.41 -4.40 18.64
N ASN A 461 10.52 -4.94 19.48
CA ASN A 461 9.38 -5.77 19.10
C ASN A 461 8.07 -4.97 19.05
N PHE A 462 8.14 -3.63 19.00
CA PHE A 462 6.98 -2.74 18.99
C PHE A 462 6.09 -2.83 20.23
N CYS A 463 6.58 -3.44 21.31
CA CYS A 463 5.87 -3.53 22.58
C CYS A 463 6.09 -2.26 23.40
N THR A 464 5.03 -1.75 24.04
CA THR A 464 5.13 -0.63 24.98
C THR A 464 5.70 -1.10 26.33
N ASN A 465 5.68 -0.24 27.35
CA ASN A 465 5.96 -0.65 28.73
C ASN A 465 4.92 -1.63 29.31
N ASP A 466 3.82 -1.88 28.60
CA ASP A 466 2.84 -2.92 28.90
C ASP A 466 2.98 -4.09 27.92
N LYS A 467 3.18 -5.32 28.44
CA LYS A 467 3.36 -6.53 27.61
C LYS A 467 2.15 -6.91 26.77
N SER A 468 0.98 -6.35 27.07
CA SER A 468 -0.26 -6.56 26.33
C SER A 468 -0.59 -5.44 25.33
N VAL A 469 0.22 -4.38 25.27
CA VAL A 469 -0.03 -3.23 24.40
C VAL A 469 1.16 -3.02 23.47
N TYR A 470 0.86 -3.10 22.17
CA TYR A 470 1.78 -2.89 21.07
C TYR A 470 1.41 -1.61 20.33
N ALA A 471 2.38 -0.97 19.69
CA ALA A 471 2.12 0.21 18.88
C ALA A 471 3.12 0.32 17.73
N ALA A 472 2.67 0.86 16.60
CA ALA A 472 3.50 1.07 15.43
C ALA A 472 3.02 2.24 14.58
N GLY A 473 3.84 2.64 13.60
CA GLY A 473 3.55 3.77 12.71
C GLY A 473 3.98 5.11 13.27
N VAL A 474 3.43 6.19 12.72
CA VAL A 474 3.89 7.57 12.99
C VAL A 474 3.77 7.98 14.46
N ILE A 475 2.86 7.35 15.21
CA ILE A 475 2.66 7.58 16.65
C ILE A 475 3.84 7.11 17.51
N THR A 476 4.69 6.21 17.01
CA THR A 476 5.72 5.58 17.84
C THR A 476 7.12 6.12 17.64
N LYS A 477 7.96 5.86 18.64
CA LYS A 477 9.41 5.92 18.55
C LYS A 477 10.04 4.81 19.37
N PHE A 478 11.22 4.37 18.98
CA PHE A 478 12.00 3.41 19.77
C PHE A 478 12.54 4.07 21.05
N SER A 479 12.65 3.28 22.12
CA SER A 479 13.26 3.73 23.39
C SER A 479 14.66 4.32 23.19
N ARG A 480 14.96 5.39 23.93
CA ARG A 480 16.27 6.09 23.87
C ARG A 480 17.46 5.15 24.14
N ARG A 481 17.24 4.02 24.82
CA ARG A 481 18.27 3.00 25.09
C ARG A 481 18.91 2.45 23.81
N TYR A 482 18.16 2.41 22.73
CA TYR A 482 18.63 1.91 21.44
C TYR A 482 19.39 2.96 20.61
N LYS A 483 19.45 4.22 21.07
CA LYS A 483 20.12 5.34 20.39
C LYS A 483 19.70 5.52 18.92
N SER A 484 18.51 5.05 18.55
CA SER A 484 17.96 5.19 17.21
C SER A 484 17.39 6.60 17.02
N LYS A 485 17.77 7.25 15.92
CA LYS A 485 17.14 8.49 15.43
C LYS A 485 16.11 8.22 14.33
N LEU A 486 15.66 6.97 14.19
CA LEU A 486 14.71 6.59 13.16
C LEU A 486 13.38 7.28 13.41
N GLN A 487 12.90 8.03 12.42
CA GLN A 487 11.58 8.63 12.44
C GLN A 487 10.60 7.73 11.69
N MET A 488 9.57 7.25 12.38
CA MET A 488 8.55 6.37 11.80
C MET A 488 7.71 7.04 10.71
N SER A 489 7.75 8.38 10.62
CA SER A 489 7.20 9.12 9.47
C SER A 489 7.94 8.88 8.17
N THR A 490 9.19 8.38 8.18
CA THR A 490 9.99 8.17 6.96
C THR A 490 9.93 6.74 6.43
N VAL A 491 9.28 5.82 7.16
CA VAL A 491 9.19 4.40 6.77
C VAL A 491 7.88 4.10 6.05
N SER A 492 7.88 3.03 5.24
CA SER A 492 6.67 2.51 4.64
C SER A 492 5.72 1.97 5.72
N GLY A 493 4.48 2.46 5.76
CA GLY A 493 3.46 1.97 6.69
C GLY A 493 3.21 0.47 6.51
N ARG A 494 3.21 -0.01 5.26
CA ARG A 494 3.04 -1.42 4.94
C ARG A 494 4.17 -2.29 5.50
N GLU A 495 5.44 -1.89 5.32
CA GLU A 495 6.57 -2.62 5.92
C GLU A 495 6.52 -2.60 7.45
N CYS A 496 6.15 -1.46 8.04
CA CYS A 496 6.01 -1.34 9.49
C CYS A 496 4.91 -2.24 10.05
N GLY A 497 3.76 -2.36 9.39
CA GLY A 497 2.70 -3.28 9.80
C GLY A 497 3.10 -4.74 9.67
N THR A 498 3.82 -5.11 8.60
CA THR A 498 4.36 -6.46 8.45
C THR A 498 5.35 -6.80 9.56
N LYS A 499 6.28 -5.90 9.91
CA LYS A 499 7.25 -6.12 11.00
C LYS A 499 6.60 -6.15 12.38
N LEU A 500 5.56 -5.35 12.60
CA LEU A 500 4.74 -5.46 13.81
C LEU A 500 4.09 -6.84 13.93
N ALA A 501 3.56 -7.38 12.83
CA ALA A 501 3.01 -8.73 12.81
C ALA A 501 4.10 -9.80 13.04
N GLU A 502 5.27 -9.67 12.43
CA GLU A 502 6.43 -10.57 12.66
C GLU A 502 6.85 -10.60 14.13
N ALA A 503 6.77 -9.46 14.83
CA ALA A 503 7.09 -9.36 16.25
C ALA A 503 6.01 -9.98 17.16
N LEU A 504 4.73 -9.83 16.81
CA LEU A 504 3.60 -10.27 17.64
C LEU A 504 3.16 -11.72 17.35
N LEU A 505 3.31 -12.22 16.11
CA LEU A 505 2.92 -13.58 15.73
C LEU A 505 3.55 -14.67 16.60
N PRO A 506 4.85 -14.62 16.97
CA PRO A 506 5.45 -15.62 17.87
C PRO A 506 4.83 -15.65 19.27
N VAL A 507 4.15 -14.59 19.69
CA VAL A 507 3.43 -14.51 20.97
C VAL A 507 2.00 -15.06 20.82
N LEU A 508 1.41 -14.88 19.63
CA LEU A 508 0.05 -15.34 19.31
C LEU A 508 0.00 -16.80 18.84
N ASP A 509 1.07 -17.33 18.26
CA ASP A 509 1.10 -18.68 17.70
C ASP A 509 1.36 -19.73 18.81
N PRO A 510 0.42 -20.64 19.08
CA PRO A 510 0.61 -21.69 20.08
C PRO A 510 1.74 -22.68 19.75
N LEU A 511 2.15 -22.78 18.47
CA LEU A 511 3.26 -23.62 18.04
C LEU A 511 4.63 -22.95 18.18
N SER A 512 4.64 -21.64 18.42
CA SER A 512 5.88 -20.90 18.62
C SER A 512 6.57 -21.38 19.90
N THR A 513 7.77 -21.92 19.75
CA THR A 513 8.67 -22.16 20.87
C THR A 513 9.17 -20.80 21.32
N GLY A 514 8.41 -20.13 22.20
CA GLY A 514 8.59 -18.72 22.56
C GLY A 514 10.05 -18.26 22.55
N SER A 515 10.34 -17.18 21.83
CA SER A 515 11.71 -16.72 21.63
C SER A 515 12.41 -16.53 22.97
N SER A 516 13.54 -17.21 23.13
CA SER A 516 14.45 -17.04 24.26
C SER A 516 14.81 -15.55 24.45
N ALA A 517 15.06 -15.21 25.71
CA ALA A 517 15.17 -13.86 26.29
C ALA A 517 16.30 -12.95 25.75
N THR A 518 16.77 -13.14 24.52
CA THR A 518 17.71 -12.22 23.86
C THR A 518 16.95 -11.08 23.18
N GLU A 519 17.31 -9.85 23.52
CA GLU A 519 16.73 -8.63 22.96
C GLU A 519 16.95 -8.61 21.44
N ALA A 520 15.85 -8.61 20.67
CA ALA A 520 15.90 -8.60 19.21
C ALA A 520 16.60 -7.31 18.72
N PRO A 521 17.37 -7.37 17.61
CA PRO A 521 17.97 -6.18 17.02
C PRO A 521 16.89 -5.18 16.58
N LEU A 522 17.26 -3.90 16.50
CA LEU A 522 16.36 -2.88 15.95
C LEU A 522 15.87 -3.30 14.56
N PRO A 523 14.55 -3.18 14.28
CA PRO A 523 14.03 -3.51 12.97
C PRO A 523 14.60 -2.56 11.92
N THR A 524 15.09 -3.14 10.82
CA THR A 524 15.54 -2.41 9.63
C THR A 524 14.38 -2.24 8.66
N PHE A 525 14.34 -1.12 7.93
CA PHE A 525 13.29 -0.80 6.96
C PHE A 525 13.95 -0.54 5.60
N ASN A 526 13.46 -1.24 4.57
CA ASN A 526 14.05 -1.20 3.23
C ASN A 526 13.04 -0.80 2.15
N LYS A 527 11.72 -0.96 2.40
CA LYS A 527 10.71 -0.60 1.42
C LYS A 527 10.60 0.93 1.32
N PRO A 528 10.52 1.50 0.12
CA PRO A 528 10.41 2.95 -0.04
C PRO A 528 9.11 3.47 0.55
N LYS A 529 9.17 4.71 1.03
CA LYS A 529 7.98 5.48 1.36
C LYS A 529 7.52 6.19 0.09
N VAL A 530 6.24 5.99 -0.25
CA VAL A 530 5.58 6.68 -1.34
C VAL A 530 4.66 7.75 -0.77
N VAL A 531 4.62 8.91 -1.40
CA VAL A 531 3.61 9.94 -1.16
C VAL A 531 3.13 10.43 -2.52
N ALA A 532 1.83 10.35 -2.77
CA ALA A 532 1.23 10.76 -4.02
C ALA A 532 -0.05 11.57 -3.79
N GLY A 533 -0.35 12.53 -4.64
CA GLY A 533 -1.55 13.37 -4.49
C GLY A 533 -1.86 14.14 -5.76
N VAL A 534 -3.05 14.77 -5.78
CA VAL A 534 -3.46 15.69 -6.84
C VAL A 534 -3.41 17.10 -6.27
N LEU A 535 -2.48 17.89 -6.76
CA LEU A 535 -2.23 19.27 -6.34
C LEU A 535 -3.05 20.25 -7.20
N PRO A 536 -3.12 21.53 -6.80
CA PRO A 536 -3.84 22.57 -7.54
C PRO A 536 -3.47 22.60 -9.02
N GLY A 537 -4.48 22.69 -9.88
CA GLY A 537 -4.27 22.74 -11.32
C GLY A 537 -4.16 21.37 -11.99
N PRO A 538 -5.10 20.48 -11.62
CA PRO A 538 -4.94 19.03 -11.43
C PRO A 538 -3.53 18.46 -11.71
N LEU A 539 -2.53 18.86 -10.92
CA LEU A 539 -1.17 18.36 -11.08
C LEU A 539 -0.96 17.09 -10.26
N HIS A 540 -0.57 16.00 -10.90
CA HIS A 540 -0.21 14.75 -10.23
C HIS A 540 1.19 14.87 -9.62
N TYR A 541 1.28 14.74 -8.30
CA TYR A 541 2.53 14.71 -7.56
C TYR A 541 2.82 13.31 -7.04
N VAL A 542 4.07 12.87 -7.17
CA VAL A 542 4.57 11.61 -6.60
C VAL A 542 5.98 11.86 -6.04
N SER A 543 6.21 11.43 -4.80
CA SER A 543 7.52 11.36 -4.17
C SER A 543 7.74 9.97 -3.61
N ILE A 544 8.84 9.35 -4.03
CA ILE A 544 9.22 8.00 -3.62
C ILE A 544 10.61 8.10 -3.05
N VAL A 545 10.77 7.79 -1.77
CA VAL A 545 12.03 8.00 -1.05
C VAL A 545 12.40 6.74 -0.29
N GLN A 546 13.67 6.33 -0.39
CA GLN A 546 14.18 5.26 0.44
C GLN A 546 14.14 5.67 1.92
N PRO A 547 13.71 4.78 2.83
CA PRO A 547 13.72 5.07 4.26
C PRO A 547 15.10 5.52 4.71
N VAL A 548 15.14 6.58 5.52
CA VAL A 548 16.37 7.14 6.06
C VAL A 548 16.79 6.30 7.27
N PRO A 549 17.95 5.62 7.24
CA PRO A 549 18.47 4.95 8.42
C PRO A 549 18.62 5.95 9.56
N GLY A 550 18.11 5.59 10.73
CA GLY A 550 18.13 6.41 11.94
C GLY A 550 19.50 6.53 12.62
N CYS A 551 20.59 6.65 11.85
CA CYS A 551 21.96 6.74 12.36
C CYS A 551 22.67 8.03 11.93
N GLU A 552 23.50 8.60 12.82
CA GLU A 552 24.16 9.90 12.59
C GLU A 552 25.08 9.91 11.38
N THR A 553 25.80 8.82 11.16
CA THR A 553 26.73 8.68 10.03
C THR A 553 26.00 8.83 8.70
N TYR A 554 24.81 8.23 8.57
CA TYR A 554 24.01 8.35 7.35
C TYR A 554 23.48 9.77 7.17
N LEU A 555 22.96 10.39 8.23
CA LEU A 555 22.45 11.76 8.16
C LEU A 555 23.53 12.77 7.74
N LYS A 556 24.75 12.63 8.28
CA LYS A 556 25.91 13.45 7.87
C LYS A 556 26.30 13.18 6.42
N ALA A 557 26.30 11.93 5.98
CA ALA A 557 26.59 11.57 4.60
C ALA A 557 25.55 12.19 3.65
N LYS A 558 24.25 12.09 3.97
CA LYS A 558 23.14 12.63 3.16
C LYS A 558 23.22 14.14 2.98
N ALA A 559 23.67 14.87 4.01
CA ALA A 559 23.83 16.32 3.96
C ALA A 559 25.07 16.78 3.16
N HIS A 560 26.00 15.89 2.87
CA HIS A 560 27.22 16.24 2.15
C HIS A 560 26.95 16.37 0.65
N SER A 561 27.53 17.37 -0.01
CA SER A 561 27.36 17.61 -1.46
C SER A 561 27.81 16.45 -2.33
N SER A 562 28.68 15.58 -1.81
CA SER A 562 29.14 14.37 -2.48
C SER A 562 28.26 13.14 -2.22
N PHE A 563 27.08 13.28 -1.61
CA PHE A 563 26.21 12.13 -1.34
C PHE A 563 25.75 11.45 -2.63
N GLY A 564 25.63 12.21 -3.72
CA GLY A 564 25.27 11.72 -5.04
C GLY A 564 24.85 12.84 -5.98
N ARG A 565 24.06 12.49 -7.00
CA ARG A 565 23.62 13.44 -8.06
C ARG A 565 22.14 13.29 -8.36
N GLN A 566 21.54 14.33 -8.94
CA GLN A 566 20.16 14.31 -9.41
C GLN A 566 20.12 14.38 -10.94
N LEU A 567 19.38 13.47 -11.56
CA LEU A 567 18.99 13.54 -12.97
C LEU A 567 17.65 14.26 -13.03
N ILE A 568 17.53 15.30 -13.85
CA ILE A 568 16.34 16.15 -13.87
C ILE A 568 15.87 16.32 -15.31
N THR A 569 14.63 15.92 -15.60
CA THR A 569 13.91 16.34 -16.81
C THR A 569 12.83 17.31 -16.39
N ASP A 570 12.92 18.52 -16.90
CA ASP A 570 12.09 19.66 -16.53
C ASP A 570 11.73 20.36 -17.84
N ASP A 571 10.50 20.16 -18.32
CA ASP A 571 10.06 20.88 -19.51
C ASP A 571 9.94 22.38 -19.21
N ASN A 572 9.82 23.18 -20.27
CA ASN A 572 9.52 24.59 -20.15
C ASN A 572 8.32 24.83 -19.21
N ASP A 573 8.36 25.90 -18.40
CA ASP A 573 7.40 26.16 -17.32
C ASP A 573 5.91 26.09 -17.71
N ALA A 574 5.59 26.28 -18.98
CA ALA A 574 4.24 26.13 -19.52
C ALA A 574 3.64 24.71 -19.40
N ALA A 575 4.47 23.66 -19.40
CA ALA A 575 4.01 22.27 -19.34
C ALA A 575 3.72 21.78 -17.90
N PHE A 576 4.17 22.53 -16.88
CA PHE A 576 4.08 22.16 -15.46
C PHE A 576 4.56 20.73 -15.15
N SER A 577 5.51 20.20 -15.94
CA SER A 577 6.12 18.88 -15.74
C SER A 577 7.47 19.04 -15.04
N PHE A 578 7.80 18.07 -14.18
CA PHE A 578 9.08 17.95 -13.51
C PHE A 578 9.26 16.48 -13.13
N CYS A 579 10.41 15.91 -13.45
CA CYS A 579 10.80 14.62 -12.92
C CYS A 579 12.26 14.64 -12.50
N SER A 580 12.55 14.06 -11.33
CA SER A 580 13.92 13.85 -10.88
C SER A 580 14.16 12.44 -10.37
N VAL A 581 15.37 11.93 -10.63
CA VAL A 581 15.89 10.70 -10.04
C VAL A 581 17.17 11.05 -9.26
N THR A 582 17.15 10.80 -7.95
CA THR A 582 18.30 11.02 -7.08
C THR A 582 19.09 9.73 -6.95
N LEU A 583 20.35 9.76 -7.37
CA LEU A 583 21.32 8.68 -7.21
C LEU A 583 22.25 9.02 -6.05
N ASP A 584 22.72 8.02 -5.30
CA ASP A 584 23.85 8.20 -4.40
C ASP A 584 25.20 8.14 -5.15
N LYS A 585 26.30 8.33 -4.40
CA LYS A 585 27.67 8.28 -4.90
C LYS A 585 28.07 6.93 -5.52
N ASN A 586 27.32 5.87 -5.21
CA ASN A 586 27.55 4.52 -5.72
C ASN A 586 26.59 4.18 -6.88
N GLY A 587 25.79 5.12 -7.38
CA GLY A 587 24.84 4.90 -8.46
C GLY A 587 23.52 4.23 -8.04
N CYS A 588 23.25 4.05 -6.73
CA CYS A 588 21.97 3.52 -6.27
C CYS A 588 20.88 4.58 -6.31
N VAL A 589 19.70 4.22 -6.80
CA VAL A 589 18.50 5.07 -6.77
C VAL A 589 18.01 5.23 -5.34
N ARG A 590 17.98 6.48 -4.83
CA ARG A 590 17.57 6.80 -3.46
C ARG A 590 16.22 7.50 -3.38
N ALA A 591 15.87 8.29 -4.38
CA ALA A 591 14.58 8.97 -4.44
C ALA A 591 14.17 9.28 -5.87
N MET A 592 12.86 9.40 -6.08
CA MET A 592 12.26 9.87 -7.32
C MET A 592 11.15 10.87 -6.98
N THR A 593 11.08 11.97 -7.71
CA THR A 593 10.03 12.98 -7.56
C THR A 593 9.44 13.29 -8.93
N TYR A 594 8.12 13.39 -8.99
CA TYR A 594 7.37 13.72 -10.18
C TYR A 594 6.30 14.76 -9.87
N LEU A 595 6.15 15.73 -10.77
CA LEU A 595 5.02 16.63 -10.87
C LEU A 595 4.63 16.68 -12.34
N GLY A 596 3.36 16.55 -12.68
CA GLY A 596 2.93 16.75 -14.05
C GLY A 596 1.42 16.64 -14.25
N PRO A 597 0.94 16.93 -15.46
CA PRO A 597 -0.49 16.90 -15.77
C PRO A 597 -1.04 15.49 -15.94
N LYS A 598 -0.19 14.47 -16.09
CA LYS A 598 -0.58 13.07 -16.27
C LYS A 598 -0.19 12.24 -15.04
N PRO A 599 -0.98 11.22 -14.67
CA PRO A 599 -0.56 10.29 -13.62
C PRO A 599 0.62 9.43 -14.07
N VAL A 600 1.37 8.93 -13.10
CA VAL A 600 2.46 7.95 -13.29
C VAL A 600 2.22 6.73 -12.41
N GLU A 601 2.77 5.59 -12.81
CA GLU A 601 2.65 4.31 -12.12
C GLU A 601 3.62 4.23 -10.93
N ASP A 602 3.34 4.97 -9.87
CA ASP A 602 4.18 5.06 -8.66
C ASP A 602 4.47 3.70 -8.00
N SER A 603 3.54 2.73 -8.08
CA SER A 603 3.77 1.37 -7.58
C SER A 603 4.85 0.62 -8.36
N ASN A 604 5.02 0.92 -9.65
CA ASN A 604 6.13 0.38 -10.45
C ASN A 604 7.43 1.09 -10.09
N TRP A 605 7.42 2.41 -10.03
CA TRP A 605 8.62 3.20 -9.71
C TRP A 605 9.16 2.91 -8.31
N ALA A 606 8.29 2.58 -7.35
CA ALA A 606 8.69 2.12 -6.03
C ALA A 606 9.63 0.88 -6.09
N CYS A 607 9.49 0.00 -7.08
CA CYS A 607 10.37 -1.16 -7.26
C CYS A 607 11.79 -0.77 -7.68
N LEU A 608 12.00 0.44 -8.20
CA LEU A 608 13.31 0.90 -8.65
C LEU A 608 14.18 1.45 -7.52
N ILE A 609 13.56 1.83 -6.38
CA ILE A 609 14.31 2.39 -5.25
C ILE A 609 15.22 1.33 -4.65
N GLY A 610 16.49 1.68 -4.46
CA GLY A 610 17.54 0.79 -3.98
C GLY A 610 18.23 -0.01 -5.09
N LEU A 611 17.76 0.06 -6.34
CA LEU A 611 18.45 -0.53 -7.48
C LEU A 611 19.62 0.35 -7.95
N GLN A 612 20.59 -0.30 -8.58
CA GLN A 612 21.71 0.35 -9.25
C GLN A 612 21.28 0.93 -10.59
N GLU A 613 21.76 2.13 -10.95
CA GLU A 613 21.41 2.82 -12.21
C GLU A 613 21.70 1.98 -13.46
N SER A 614 22.72 1.11 -13.40
CA SER A 614 23.05 0.15 -14.45
C SER A 614 21.94 -0.87 -14.70
N ALA A 615 21.19 -1.27 -13.68
CA ALA A 615 20.01 -2.12 -13.83
C ALA A 615 18.85 -1.37 -14.50
N LEU A 616 18.83 -0.04 -14.41
CA LEU A 616 17.86 0.84 -15.07
C LEU A 616 18.34 1.20 -16.49
N ASN A 617 18.88 0.21 -17.20
CA ASN A 617 19.37 0.36 -18.57
C ASN A 617 20.44 1.46 -18.71
N ASN A 618 21.40 1.50 -17.78
CA ASN A 618 22.47 2.51 -17.69
C ASN A 618 21.90 3.95 -17.70
N LEU A 619 21.00 4.20 -16.76
CA LEU A 619 20.24 5.44 -16.63
C LEU A 619 21.14 6.69 -16.59
N ALA A 620 22.20 6.68 -15.79
CA ALA A 620 23.05 7.86 -15.61
C ALA A 620 23.87 8.19 -16.87
N PRO A 621 24.63 7.24 -17.47
CA PRO A 621 25.35 7.50 -18.71
C PRO A 621 24.46 7.97 -19.87
N ARG A 622 23.32 7.30 -20.10
CA ARG A 622 22.39 7.67 -21.18
C ARG A 622 21.76 9.04 -20.97
N PHE A 623 21.55 9.43 -19.72
CA PHE A 623 21.11 10.78 -19.38
C PHE A 623 22.21 11.82 -19.72
N ASP A 624 23.46 11.55 -19.34
CA ASP A 624 24.60 12.44 -19.61
C ASP A 624 24.87 12.60 -21.11
N GLU A 625 24.63 11.55 -21.90
CA GLU A 625 24.72 11.55 -23.37
C GLU A 625 23.55 12.28 -24.05
N GLY A 626 22.53 12.71 -23.31
CA GLY A 626 21.35 13.38 -23.85
C GLY A 626 20.36 12.46 -24.57
N VAL A 627 20.50 11.13 -24.41
CA VAL A 627 19.56 10.13 -24.97
C VAL A 627 18.22 10.17 -24.24
N ILE A 628 18.25 10.46 -22.93
CA ILE A 628 17.06 10.54 -22.09
C ILE A 628 16.64 12.00 -21.95
N THR A 629 15.61 12.39 -22.70
CA THR A 629 15.00 13.72 -22.61
C THR A 629 13.78 13.77 -21.70
N ASP A 630 13.13 12.62 -21.49
CA ASP A 630 11.93 12.46 -20.67
C ASP A 630 12.09 11.19 -19.80
N LEU A 631 12.31 11.40 -18.50
CA LEU A 631 12.48 10.32 -17.52
C LEU A 631 11.23 9.43 -17.41
N PRO A 632 10.01 9.98 -17.22
CA PRO A 632 8.78 9.19 -17.24
C PRO A 632 8.67 8.28 -18.47
N ALA A 633 8.85 8.82 -19.68
CA ALA A 633 8.74 8.03 -20.91
C ALA A 633 9.82 6.93 -20.99
N PHE A 634 11.05 7.22 -20.56
CA PHE A 634 12.13 6.23 -20.52
C PHE A 634 11.83 5.06 -19.59
N LEU A 635 11.24 5.33 -18.41
CA LEU A 635 10.92 4.33 -17.39
C LEU A 635 9.66 3.51 -17.71
N GLN A 636 8.83 3.96 -18.67
CA GLN A 636 7.67 3.22 -19.15
C GLN A 636 7.99 2.23 -20.28
N GLN A 637 9.25 2.16 -20.73
CA GLN A 637 9.68 1.25 -21.79
C GLN A 637 9.66 -0.22 -21.34
N ASN A 638 9.57 -1.12 -22.33
CA ASN A 638 9.33 -2.56 -22.15
C ASN A 638 10.42 -3.23 -21.30
N TRP A 639 11.66 -2.74 -21.33
CA TRP A 639 12.78 -3.30 -20.55
C TRP A 639 12.54 -3.25 -19.03
N ALA A 640 11.73 -2.30 -18.55
CA ALA A 640 11.51 -2.08 -17.12
C ALA A 640 10.46 -3.03 -16.52
N VAL A 641 9.61 -3.67 -17.35
CA VAL A 641 8.49 -4.53 -16.90
C VAL A 641 8.95 -5.65 -15.97
N ALA A 642 10.09 -6.29 -16.25
CA ALA A 642 10.69 -7.31 -15.38
C ALA A 642 11.08 -6.76 -14.00
N LEU A 643 11.58 -5.53 -13.93
CA LEU A 643 11.93 -4.89 -12.65
C LEU A 643 10.68 -4.55 -11.83
N TYR A 644 9.57 -4.26 -12.52
CA TYR A 644 8.29 -3.92 -11.90
C TYR A 644 7.49 -5.11 -11.43
N HIS A 645 7.85 -6.33 -11.76
CA HIS A 645 7.10 -7.53 -11.40
C HIS A 645 7.15 -7.81 -9.88
N ASP A 646 6.08 -8.38 -9.31
CA ASP A 646 5.95 -8.64 -7.87
C ASP A 646 7.04 -9.56 -7.28
N ARG A 647 7.43 -10.62 -7.99
CA ARG A 647 8.50 -11.57 -7.64
C ARG A 647 9.94 -11.09 -7.89
N PHE A 648 10.16 -9.91 -8.49
CA PHE A 648 11.53 -9.45 -8.78
C PHE A 648 12.36 -9.27 -7.50
N GLY A 649 11.75 -8.72 -6.44
CA GLY A 649 12.43 -8.53 -5.15
C GLY A 649 12.80 -9.85 -4.46
N GLU A 650 11.95 -10.88 -4.58
CA GLU A 650 12.24 -12.23 -4.08
C GLU A 650 13.43 -12.85 -4.84
N PHE A 651 13.41 -12.76 -6.17
CA PHE A 651 14.54 -13.18 -7.02
C PHE A 651 15.85 -12.52 -6.58
N GLN A 652 15.85 -11.20 -6.36
CA GLN A 652 17.06 -10.49 -5.91
C GLN A 652 17.52 -10.93 -4.52
N GLY A 653 16.59 -11.20 -3.60
CA GLY A 653 16.90 -11.69 -2.26
C GLY A 653 17.55 -13.08 -2.29
N VAL A 654 16.97 -14.01 -3.05
CA VAL A 654 17.51 -15.36 -3.24
C VAL A 654 18.88 -15.30 -3.89
N LEU A 655 19.03 -14.53 -4.98
CA LEU A 655 20.30 -14.37 -5.67
C LEU A 655 21.38 -13.78 -4.76
N ARG A 656 21.05 -12.75 -3.96
CA ARG A 656 21.99 -12.16 -3.01
C ARG A 656 22.44 -13.17 -1.97
N SER A 657 21.52 -13.94 -1.40
CA SER A 657 21.82 -14.98 -0.41
C SER A 657 22.72 -16.08 -1.00
N GLU A 658 22.44 -16.51 -2.24
CA GLU A 658 23.26 -17.49 -2.95
C GLU A 658 24.69 -16.96 -3.19
N LEU A 659 24.83 -15.71 -3.63
CA LEU A 659 26.13 -15.08 -3.86
C LEU A 659 26.91 -14.77 -2.57
N GLU A 660 26.24 -14.35 -1.50
CA GLU A 660 26.88 -14.09 -0.20
C GLU A 660 27.48 -15.36 0.41
N ASN A 661 26.89 -16.52 0.12
CA ASN A 661 27.36 -17.81 0.60
C ASN A 661 28.38 -18.47 -0.35
N ASP A 662 28.54 -17.97 -1.58
CA ASP A 662 29.43 -18.53 -2.59
C ASP A 662 30.92 -18.19 -2.34
N ASP A 663 31.77 -19.21 -2.29
CA ASP A 663 33.20 -19.04 -2.00
C ASP A 663 33.95 -18.26 -3.10
N GLY A 664 33.58 -18.47 -4.37
CA GLY A 664 34.19 -17.74 -5.49
C GLY A 664 33.85 -16.24 -5.46
N PHE A 665 32.64 -15.91 -5.00
CA PHE A 665 32.24 -14.52 -4.77
C PHE A 665 32.96 -13.90 -3.57
N LYS A 666 33.09 -14.62 -2.45
CA LYS A 666 33.85 -14.17 -1.28
C LYS A 666 35.31 -13.89 -1.63
N GLU A 667 35.97 -14.80 -2.33
CA GLU A 667 37.36 -14.64 -2.77
C GLU A 667 37.54 -13.43 -3.70
N ALA A 668 36.63 -13.23 -4.65
CA ALA A 668 36.66 -12.06 -5.54
C ALA A 668 36.46 -10.76 -4.76
N MET A 669 35.52 -10.74 -3.82
CA MET A 669 35.26 -9.60 -2.94
C MET A 669 36.45 -9.29 -2.02
N ASP A 670 37.12 -10.30 -1.48
CA ASP A 670 38.30 -10.11 -0.64
C ASP A 670 39.49 -9.59 -1.45
N LYS A 671 39.68 -10.06 -2.69
CA LYS A 671 40.67 -9.49 -3.62
C LYS A 671 40.38 -8.02 -3.95
N LEU A 672 39.09 -7.65 -4.10
CA LEU A 672 38.70 -6.26 -4.30
C LEU A 672 38.98 -5.41 -3.07
N ARG A 673 38.63 -5.89 -1.87
CA ARG A 673 38.87 -5.18 -0.60
C ARG A 673 40.35 -4.85 -0.36
N GLN A 674 41.26 -5.64 -0.93
CA GLN A 674 42.70 -5.39 -0.84
C GLN A 674 43.19 -4.31 -1.82
N ARG A 675 42.37 -3.87 -2.78
CA ARG A 675 42.76 -2.80 -3.71
C ARG A 675 42.59 -1.43 -3.04
N PRO A 676 43.55 -0.51 -3.23
CA PRO A 676 43.42 0.86 -2.70
C PRO A 676 42.23 1.62 -3.31
N GLU A 677 41.76 1.19 -4.49
CA GLU A 677 40.56 1.72 -5.15
C GLU A 677 39.27 1.39 -4.39
N PHE A 678 39.25 0.31 -3.61
CA PHE A 678 38.09 -0.10 -2.80
C PHE A 678 37.84 0.89 -1.67
N ASP A 679 38.88 1.23 -0.91
CA ASP A 679 38.80 2.20 0.19
C ASP A 679 38.54 3.62 -0.33
N ALA A 680 39.01 3.93 -1.54
CA ALA A 680 38.71 5.18 -2.23
C ALA A 680 37.28 5.23 -2.82
N GLY A 681 36.53 4.12 -2.81
CA GLY A 681 35.19 4.02 -3.40
C GLY A 681 35.17 4.22 -4.92
N LYS A 682 36.27 3.87 -5.62
CA LYS A 682 36.46 4.09 -7.06
C LYS A 682 36.30 2.83 -7.91
N LEU A 683 35.91 1.71 -7.32
CA LEU A 683 35.68 0.46 -8.05
C LEU A 683 34.42 0.55 -8.90
N ALA A 684 34.54 0.17 -10.16
CA ALA A 684 33.40 -0.01 -11.05
C ALA A 684 32.77 -1.40 -10.80
N PRO A 685 31.44 -1.55 -10.99
CA PRO A 685 30.79 -2.87 -10.93
C PRO A 685 31.43 -3.92 -11.86
N GLY A 686 32.01 -3.47 -12.99
CA GLY A 686 32.74 -4.33 -13.93
C GLY A 686 34.01 -4.97 -13.34
N ASP A 687 34.65 -4.35 -12.35
CA ASP A 687 35.88 -4.87 -11.74
C ASP A 687 35.63 -6.16 -10.96
N LEU A 688 34.48 -6.25 -10.29
CA LEU A 688 34.03 -7.48 -9.63
C LEU A 688 33.73 -8.57 -10.65
N MET A 689 32.99 -8.22 -11.71
CA MET A 689 32.66 -9.18 -12.78
C MET A 689 33.91 -9.73 -13.47
N ASN A 690 34.96 -8.91 -13.62
CA ASN A 690 36.22 -9.35 -14.21
C ASN A 690 37.01 -10.32 -13.33
N LEU A 691 36.79 -10.29 -12.01
CA LEU A 691 37.43 -11.20 -11.05
C LEU A 691 36.67 -12.50 -10.83
N LEU A 692 35.39 -12.54 -11.20
CA LEU A 692 34.55 -13.73 -11.06
C LEU A 692 34.85 -14.75 -12.17
N PRO A 693 35.00 -16.04 -11.83
CA PRO A 693 35.06 -17.12 -12.82
C PRO A 693 33.85 -17.07 -13.76
N GLU A 694 34.03 -17.52 -15.01
CA GLU A 694 32.97 -17.53 -16.02
C GLU A 694 31.73 -18.31 -15.56
N GLU A 695 31.92 -19.43 -14.86
CA GLU A 695 30.85 -20.22 -14.26
C GLU A 695 29.97 -19.39 -13.30
N LYS A 696 30.58 -18.54 -12.47
CA LYS A 696 29.87 -17.69 -11.51
C LYS A 696 29.18 -16.50 -12.19
N ARG A 697 29.78 -15.96 -13.26
CA ARG A 697 29.11 -14.96 -14.11
C ARG A 697 27.89 -15.54 -14.82
N ASN A 698 27.96 -16.80 -15.22
CA ASN A 698 26.84 -17.51 -15.84
C ASN A 698 25.72 -17.83 -14.85
N LEU A 699 26.02 -18.08 -13.57
CA LEU A 699 25.01 -18.29 -12.53
C LEU A 699 23.98 -17.15 -12.48
N VAL A 700 24.45 -15.89 -12.45
CA VAL A 700 23.56 -14.71 -12.43
C VAL A 700 22.67 -14.67 -13.66
N ARG A 701 23.21 -15.00 -14.85
CA ARG A 701 22.44 -15.07 -16.10
C ARG A 701 21.41 -16.18 -16.05
N THR A 702 21.78 -17.37 -15.58
CA THR A 702 20.87 -18.51 -15.45
C THR A 702 19.72 -18.19 -14.49
N ARG A 703 20.00 -17.63 -13.31
CA ARG A 703 18.97 -17.23 -12.35
C ARG A 703 18.03 -16.16 -12.90
N LEU A 704 18.55 -15.21 -13.69
CA LEU A 704 17.72 -14.23 -14.38
C LEU A 704 16.82 -14.89 -15.44
N LEU A 705 17.35 -15.85 -16.20
CA LEU A 705 16.55 -16.62 -17.17
C LEU A 705 15.49 -17.49 -16.49
N ASP A 706 15.80 -18.12 -15.36
CA ASP A 706 14.86 -18.89 -14.53
C ASP A 706 13.73 -17.99 -14.01
N TYR A 707 14.08 -16.78 -13.56
CA TYR A 707 13.11 -15.79 -13.14
C TYR A 707 12.18 -15.41 -14.30
N VAL A 708 12.70 -15.06 -15.47
CA VAL A 708 11.85 -14.69 -16.62
C VAL A 708 11.01 -15.89 -17.07
N SER A 709 11.58 -17.08 -17.16
CA SER A 709 10.89 -18.29 -17.65
C SER A 709 9.75 -18.72 -16.72
N SER A 710 9.96 -18.67 -15.40
CA SER A 710 8.96 -19.02 -14.37
C SER A 710 7.82 -18.00 -14.26
N ASN A 711 7.99 -16.84 -14.91
CA ASN A 711 7.05 -15.72 -14.92
C ASN A 711 6.57 -15.41 -16.35
N GLN A 712 6.76 -16.31 -17.33
CA GLN A 712 6.41 -16.10 -18.73
C GLN A 712 4.93 -15.74 -18.95
N ASN A 713 4.04 -16.09 -18.04
CA ASN A 713 2.64 -15.68 -18.07
C ASN A 713 2.46 -14.14 -17.96
N GLN A 714 3.37 -13.46 -17.25
CA GLN A 714 3.37 -11.99 -17.10
C GLN A 714 4.57 -11.29 -17.76
N LEU A 715 5.61 -12.04 -18.12
CA LEU A 715 6.86 -11.57 -18.73
C LEU A 715 7.06 -12.12 -20.15
N ASP A 716 5.96 -12.38 -20.85
CA ASP A 716 5.90 -12.92 -22.21
C ASP A 716 6.62 -12.07 -23.27
N MET A 717 6.79 -10.77 -23.02
CA MET A 717 7.57 -9.88 -23.89
C MET A 717 9.07 -10.17 -23.89
N TYR A 718 9.57 -10.92 -22.91
CA TYR A 718 10.97 -11.34 -22.85
C TYR A 718 11.12 -12.74 -23.42
N LEU A 719 11.74 -12.81 -24.60
CA LEU A 719 11.98 -14.09 -25.29
C LEU A 719 13.09 -14.87 -24.57
N VAL A 720 12.72 -16.04 -24.03
CA VAL A 720 13.65 -16.98 -23.40
C VAL A 720 13.90 -18.15 -24.35
N PRO A 721 15.17 -18.57 -24.56
CA PRO A 721 15.47 -19.75 -25.36
C PRO A 721 14.70 -20.99 -24.87
N GLY A 722 14.03 -21.69 -25.78
CA GLY A 722 13.23 -22.88 -25.48
C GLY A 722 11.83 -22.61 -24.90
N SER A 723 11.40 -21.34 -24.79
CA SER A 723 10.02 -21.04 -24.38
C SER A 723 9.01 -21.46 -25.46
N ALA A 724 7.76 -21.73 -25.04
CA ALA A 724 6.68 -22.06 -25.97
C ALA A 724 6.42 -20.94 -27.00
N ILE A 725 6.69 -19.68 -26.62
CA ILE A 725 6.58 -18.52 -27.52
C ILE A 725 7.68 -18.56 -28.60
N MET A 726 8.92 -18.85 -28.20
CA MET A 726 10.04 -19.02 -29.15
C MET A 726 9.78 -20.20 -30.10
N ALA A 727 9.32 -21.34 -29.58
CA ALA A 727 8.98 -22.51 -30.41
C ALA A 727 7.90 -22.17 -31.45
N LYS A 728 6.84 -21.47 -31.05
CA LYS A 728 5.79 -21.00 -31.98
C LYS A 728 6.30 -19.99 -33.01
N MET A 729 7.20 -19.08 -32.62
CA MET A 729 7.84 -18.15 -33.57
C MET A 729 8.72 -18.89 -34.58
N GLU A 730 9.45 -19.92 -34.16
CA GLU A 730 10.26 -20.76 -35.02
C GLU A 730 9.38 -21.60 -35.97
N GLU A 731 8.29 -22.19 -35.48
CA GLU A 731 7.30 -22.91 -36.29
C GLU A 731 6.65 -22.00 -37.34
N GLY A 732 6.22 -20.79 -36.96
CA GLY A 732 5.63 -19.82 -37.88
C GLY A 732 6.61 -19.31 -38.95
N LYS A 733 7.90 -19.15 -38.60
CA LYS A 733 8.95 -18.85 -39.60
C LYS A 733 9.19 -20.00 -40.57
N VAL A 734 9.14 -21.25 -40.09
CA VAL A 734 9.25 -22.44 -40.94
C VAL A 734 8.04 -22.58 -41.87
N GLU A 735 6.84 -22.24 -41.40
CA GLU A 735 5.62 -22.26 -42.21
C GLU A 735 5.62 -21.16 -43.27
N ALA A 736 6.03 -19.93 -42.92
CA ALA A 736 6.22 -18.83 -43.86
C ALA A 736 7.34 -19.11 -44.90
N ALA A 737 8.38 -19.85 -44.51
CA ALA A 737 9.45 -20.29 -45.41
C ALA A 737 9.03 -21.46 -46.32
N LYS A 738 8.01 -22.24 -45.95
CA LYS A 738 7.41 -23.28 -46.82
C LYS A 738 6.37 -22.71 -47.81
N LEU A 739 5.84 -21.53 -47.52
CA LEU A 739 4.89 -20.79 -48.37
C LEU A 739 5.57 -19.88 -49.42
N ARG A 740 6.88 -19.65 -49.29
CA ARG A 740 7.75 -18.99 -50.29
C ARG A 740 8.48 -20.04 -51.09
#